data_AF-A0A9D1NHL2-F1
#
_entry.id   AF-A0A9D1NHL2-F1
#
_cell.length_a   1.000
_cell.length_b   1.000
_cell.length_c   1.000
_cell.angle_alpha   90.00
_cell.angle_beta   90.00
_cell.angle_gamma   90.00
#
_symmetry.space_group_name_H-M   'P 1'
#
loop_
_entity.id
_entity.type
_entity.pdbx_description
1 polymer ?
#
loop_
_entity_poly.entity_id
_entity_poly.type
_entity_poly.pdbx_seq_one_letter_code
_entity_poly.pdbx_strand_id
1 'polypeptide(L)'
;MHLPKKIFCFILAFCLMATLLPAGFAAEAETAIVLSDNGVTVDGTAISEDTSSAVYLSKKTETHEEVAEELKNVENSIINITTAGTYRISGSMTDAQIAVSADETDRVTLILDGVDITCRTAPAILIYSALEPATAGEAGVTIALAEDSENVVTGSHAPATEEDSVKHDGAISSNVSLDIDGSGSLHVTGDLEGIEVKYKHLTINGGTIYVESQDDPLNGSEDGVAHITINDGYLYCHAVGAEGDGIDSNGYITINGGTIIALASTQSMDSGLDSDMGTTINGGTIVGAGNMFDELSADSQQLYMFLQFTEATDDLICITDTDGNPVFAYDFPFSYSYISFSNAQLTEDTYHVYIGGGIVGDESDGLYTNISSYTPGTQMHHGGAAAITDRPQRPEGEGFPEGMEPPDGFGGGIEPPNGEEPPAGMERPQRPDGERFPEGTEPPDGFGGGMGGMHGMGSSSETETYDFVLTNESRSFTNVSSAAISTLPFSDVPADAWYYDAVAEAYNAGLIVGTTETQFSPDGTLTAAELVTMLYRAQGGGTDSAADGNWYDAAAAWGDENGIINTGGWTFSANSALTREQMMDMLYRFLTYENVSLTAVDDLSGFADSASISDYARQAAEKLVAAGLIVGDETGLRPADTLTRAETATILVRALEQIESAVQIYPVTVSQSLYTSFAESTEDYFPDGIKTGFGSAITFKGYDAEGNPQFYGVTDRGPSLDVPEDAELSGTYDAAKIFPTPDFTPSIGIITIKGGEAIVEESIPLKNADGTPLTGLPLPAGELGATGETALDTNLQELGYDENGFDPEGIAVDADGNFWLADEYGPFICKFSADGYLLEKYAPGDGLPEILQYRIANRGFEGLTISPSGKIYASLQSVLDIEGETSKTATFIRIVELDPETGETNMYAYPVDVSAYSSPKNCKLGDIYALDDNTLLVIEQGELADGTMSNIVYQVDLTNATDLTGITYDGMELEYTSDSAALSGVITYAAKTEFIDLRELGWTAEKAEGLCMMDDGETLALIIEDDFGLSGASLNPDAGEDGQPAVLLNRISEADEAKLWLVPTGGK
;
A
#
# COMPACT_ATOMS: atom_id res chain seq x y z
N MET A 1 -0.32 -12.95 -45.97
CA MET A 1 0.96 -13.26 -45.30
C MET A 1 0.62 -13.92 -43.97
N HIS A 2 1.40 -14.91 -43.59
CA HIS A 2 1.07 -15.94 -42.60
C HIS A 2 1.08 -15.42 -41.14
N LEU A 3 -0.03 -15.61 -40.43
CA LEU A 3 -0.09 -15.78 -38.98
C LEU A 3 0.17 -17.27 -38.64
N PRO A 4 0.93 -17.60 -37.58
CA PRO A 4 1.09 -18.99 -37.14
C PRO A 4 -0.13 -19.46 -36.34
N LYS A 5 -0.51 -20.71 -36.62
CA LYS A 5 -1.61 -21.46 -36.02
C LYS A 5 -1.22 -21.97 -34.64
N LYS A 6 -2.11 -21.85 -33.65
CA LYS A 6 -2.45 -22.89 -32.65
C LYS A 6 -3.59 -22.43 -31.72
N ILE A 7 -4.77 -22.23 -32.30
CA ILE A 7 -6.07 -22.33 -31.59
C ILE A 7 -6.90 -23.29 -32.44
N PHE A 8 -6.69 -24.59 -32.24
CA PHE A 8 -7.56 -25.66 -32.75
C PHE A 8 -7.22 -26.98 -32.06
N CYS A 9 -7.62 -27.14 -30.79
CA CYS A 9 -7.71 -28.44 -30.13
C CYS A 9 -8.68 -28.47 -28.93
N PHE A 10 -9.71 -27.61 -28.94
CA PHE A 10 -10.90 -27.79 -28.11
C PHE A 10 -12.01 -28.38 -29.01
N ILE A 11 -12.79 -29.35 -28.50
CA ILE A 11 -13.89 -30.08 -29.17
C ILE A 11 -13.51 -31.38 -29.92
N LEU A 12 -12.56 -32.18 -29.45
CA LEU A 12 -12.52 -33.61 -29.81
C LEU A 12 -11.77 -34.51 -28.81
N ALA A 13 -12.09 -34.39 -27.52
CA ALA A 13 -11.69 -35.36 -26.49
C ALA A 13 -12.83 -35.69 -25.49
N PHE A 14 -14.09 -35.38 -25.85
CA PHE A 14 -15.26 -35.62 -24.98
C PHE A 14 -16.10 -36.85 -25.37
N CYS A 15 -15.56 -37.78 -26.18
CA CYS A 15 -16.34 -38.89 -26.74
C CYS A 15 -15.74 -40.30 -26.62
N LEU A 16 -14.72 -40.55 -25.78
CA LEU A 16 -14.16 -41.90 -25.67
C LEU A 16 -13.64 -42.28 -24.26
N MET A 17 -14.46 -42.08 -23.23
CA MET A 17 -14.43 -42.90 -22.00
C MET A 17 -15.83 -43.28 -21.50
N ALA A 18 -16.84 -43.28 -22.38
CA ALA A 18 -18.08 -44.00 -22.13
C ALA A 18 -17.96 -45.41 -22.73
N THR A 19 -17.41 -46.36 -22.00
CA THR A 19 -17.71 -47.82 -22.10
C THR A 19 -16.76 -48.62 -21.20
N LEU A 20 -17.11 -48.69 -19.92
CA LEU A 20 -16.99 -49.88 -19.06
C LEU A 20 -17.75 -49.57 -17.76
N LEU A 21 -19.08 -49.51 -17.87
CA LEU A 21 -19.98 -49.54 -16.71
C LEU A 21 -19.81 -50.90 -16.01
N PRO A 22 -19.45 -50.96 -14.71
CA PRO A 22 -19.96 -52.01 -13.87
C PRO A 22 -21.48 -51.83 -13.75
N ALA A 23 -22.18 -52.93 -13.55
CA ALA A 23 -23.63 -53.02 -13.54
C ALA A 23 -24.31 -51.98 -12.63
N GLY A 24 -25.47 -51.49 -13.07
CA GLY A 24 -26.17 -50.33 -12.53
C GLY A 24 -26.23 -50.25 -11.01
N PHE A 25 -25.66 -49.17 -10.49
CA PHE A 25 -26.16 -48.55 -9.27
C PHE A 25 -27.37 -47.70 -9.66
N ALA A 26 -28.51 -47.99 -9.04
CA ALA A 26 -29.56 -46.97 -8.95
C ALA A 26 -28.92 -45.76 -8.24
N ALA A 27 -29.21 -44.53 -8.69
CA ALA A 27 -28.89 -43.35 -7.89
C ALA A 27 -29.43 -43.60 -6.47
N GLU A 28 -28.54 -43.63 -5.50
CA GLU A 28 -28.94 -43.77 -4.10
C GLU A 28 -29.84 -42.57 -3.78
N ALA A 29 -30.97 -42.83 -3.13
CA ALA A 29 -31.94 -41.77 -2.89
C ALA A 29 -31.32 -40.78 -1.89
N GLU A 30 -31.06 -39.55 -2.34
CA GLU A 30 -30.63 -38.45 -1.47
C GLU A 30 -31.71 -38.18 -0.42
N THR A 31 -31.30 -38.06 0.84
CA THR A 31 -32.16 -37.61 1.94
C THR A 31 -31.97 -36.11 2.13
N ALA A 32 -33.03 -35.31 1.98
CA ALA A 32 -32.94 -33.86 2.10
C ALA A 32 -33.16 -33.41 3.55
N ILE A 33 -32.19 -32.72 4.14
CA ILE A 33 -32.25 -32.14 5.48
C ILE A 33 -32.26 -30.61 5.33
N VAL A 34 -33.28 -29.94 5.85
CA VAL A 34 -33.38 -28.47 5.80
C VAL A 34 -33.35 -27.91 7.22
N LEU A 35 -32.34 -27.10 7.50
CA LEU A 35 -32.07 -26.45 8.77
C LEU A 35 -32.90 -25.15 8.91
N SER A 36 -33.40 -24.91 10.13
CA SER A 36 -34.08 -23.67 10.50
C SER A 36 -34.20 -23.58 12.02
N ASP A 37 -34.02 -22.38 12.59
CA ASP A 37 -34.32 -22.11 14.00
C ASP A 37 -35.79 -22.39 14.39
N ASN A 38 -36.69 -22.43 13.41
CA ASN A 38 -38.11 -22.77 13.62
C ASN A 38 -38.40 -24.28 13.54
N GLY A 39 -37.38 -25.10 13.29
CA GLY A 39 -37.47 -26.56 13.24
C GLY A 39 -36.88 -27.16 11.96
N VAL A 40 -36.26 -28.33 12.11
CA VAL A 40 -35.60 -29.08 11.04
C VAL A 40 -36.60 -29.99 10.30
N THR A 41 -36.43 -30.11 8.99
CA THR A 41 -37.20 -31.09 8.19
C THR A 41 -36.30 -32.10 7.50
N VAL A 42 -36.78 -33.34 7.38
CA VAL A 42 -36.21 -34.43 6.60
C VAL A 42 -37.22 -34.83 5.52
N ASP A 43 -36.83 -34.73 4.25
CA ASP A 43 -37.68 -34.95 3.07
C ASP A 43 -39.00 -34.16 3.12
N GLY A 44 -38.92 -32.91 3.60
CA GLY A 44 -40.06 -32.00 3.73
C GLY A 44 -41.03 -32.34 4.88
N THR A 45 -40.69 -33.30 5.73
CA THR A 45 -41.44 -33.64 6.95
C THR A 45 -40.64 -33.23 8.18
N ALA A 46 -41.29 -32.84 9.28
CA ALA A 46 -40.57 -32.55 10.53
C ALA A 46 -39.68 -33.74 10.94
N ILE A 47 -38.45 -33.45 11.36
CA ILE A 47 -37.48 -34.45 11.79
C ILE A 47 -38.02 -35.33 12.92
N SER A 48 -37.62 -36.60 12.95
CA SER A 48 -38.01 -37.55 13.98
C SER A 48 -37.27 -37.28 15.30
N GLU A 49 -37.91 -37.52 16.45
CA GLU A 49 -37.24 -37.59 17.77
C GLU A 49 -36.99 -39.06 18.22
N ASP A 50 -37.34 -40.04 17.37
CA ASP A 50 -37.10 -41.46 17.64
C ASP A 50 -35.65 -41.81 17.29
N THR A 51 -34.84 -42.12 18.30
CA THR A 51 -33.43 -42.47 18.22
C THR A 51 -33.14 -43.71 17.35
N SER A 52 -34.16 -44.47 16.94
CA SER A 52 -34.01 -45.59 15.99
C SER A 52 -34.17 -45.17 14.52
N SER A 53 -34.43 -43.89 14.25
CA SER A 53 -34.54 -43.34 12.90
C SER A 53 -33.15 -43.11 12.30
N ALA A 54 -33.02 -43.26 10.98
CA ALA A 54 -31.77 -42.98 10.27
C ALA A 54 -31.27 -41.54 10.48
N VAL A 55 -32.21 -40.58 10.54
CA VAL A 55 -31.97 -39.19 10.93
C VAL A 55 -32.93 -38.82 12.05
N TYR A 56 -32.42 -38.31 13.18
CA TYR A 56 -33.26 -37.85 14.29
C TYR A 56 -32.67 -36.64 15.00
N LEU A 57 -33.55 -35.87 15.64
CA LEU A 57 -33.22 -34.71 16.45
C LEU A 57 -33.10 -35.13 17.92
N SER A 58 -31.97 -34.78 18.54
CA SER A 58 -31.83 -34.76 20.00
C SER A 58 -31.42 -33.37 20.45
N LYS A 59 -31.34 -33.18 21.77
CA LYS A 59 -30.93 -31.92 22.35
C LYS A 59 -29.93 -32.14 23.48
N LYS A 60 -28.94 -31.27 23.59
CA LYS A 60 -27.90 -31.35 24.62
C LYS A 60 -27.51 -29.95 25.09
N THR A 61 -27.38 -29.78 26.40
CA THR A 61 -26.77 -28.59 26.99
C THR A 61 -25.37 -28.97 27.40
N GLU A 62 -24.37 -28.34 26.79
CA GLU A 62 -22.98 -28.53 27.19
C GLU A 62 -22.71 -27.77 28.49
N THR A 63 -22.05 -28.43 29.45
CA THR A 63 -21.84 -27.89 30.80
C THR A 63 -20.41 -28.06 31.30
N HIS A 64 -19.45 -28.27 30.40
CA HIS A 64 -18.04 -28.34 30.77
C HIS A 64 -17.48 -26.96 31.16
N GLU A 65 -16.33 -26.96 31.84
CA GLU A 65 -15.74 -25.75 32.43
C GLU A 65 -15.25 -24.75 31.37
N GLU A 66 -14.86 -25.24 30.19
CA GLU A 66 -14.36 -24.46 29.05
C GLU A 66 -15.48 -23.71 28.29
N VAL A 67 -16.74 -24.12 28.42
CA VAL A 67 -17.87 -23.33 27.87
C VAL A 67 -18.01 -22.02 28.62
N ALA A 68 -18.11 -20.90 27.89
CA ALA A 68 -18.37 -19.58 28.46
C ALA A 68 -19.63 -19.60 29.36
N GLU A 69 -19.58 -18.90 30.50
CA GLU A 69 -20.60 -19.00 31.56
C GLU A 69 -22.02 -18.66 31.06
N GLU A 70 -22.13 -17.73 30.12
CA GLU A 70 -23.37 -17.34 29.47
C GLU A 70 -23.95 -18.40 28.53
N LEU A 71 -23.11 -19.33 28.04
CA LEU A 71 -23.50 -20.40 27.12
C LEU A 71 -23.85 -21.72 27.83
N LYS A 72 -23.53 -21.89 29.12
CA LYS A 72 -23.83 -23.12 29.91
C LYS A 72 -25.30 -23.51 30.04
N ASN A 73 -26.23 -22.63 29.62
CA ASN A 73 -27.67 -22.91 29.60
C ASN A 73 -28.27 -22.93 28.19
N VAL A 74 -27.43 -22.84 27.15
CA VAL A 74 -27.84 -22.96 25.76
C VAL A 74 -28.07 -24.44 25.46
N GLU A 75 -29.21 -24.76 24.87
CA GLU A 75 -29.60 -26.12 24.50
C GLU A 75 -29.36 -26.30 23.00
N ASN A 76 -28.34 -27.06 22.63
CA ASN A 76 -28.02 -27.36 21.24
C ASN A 76 -29.00 -28.37 20.66
N SER A 77 -29.41 -28.12 19.42
CA SER A 77 -30.15 -29.07 18.60
C SER A 77 -29.18 -29.97 17.82
N ILE A 78 -29.20 -31.27 18.07
CA ILE A 78 -28.29 -32.23 17.41
C ILE A 78 -29.06 -33.00 16.35
N ILE A 79 -28.67 -32.85 15.09
CA ILE A 79 -29.16 -33.61 13.94
C ILE A 79 -28.27 -34.85 13.81
N ASN A 80 -28.76 -35.99 14.29
CA ASN A 80 -28.02 -37.24 14.32
C ASN A 80 -28.27 -38.03 13.03
N ILE A 81 -27.20 -38.47 12.37
CA ILE A 81 -27.19 -39.35 11.20
C ILE A 81 -26.53 -40.67 11.61
N THR A 82 -27.27 -41.79 11.49
CA THR A 82 -26.85 -43.08 12.07
C THR A 82 -26.72 -44.24 11.09
N THR A 83 -26.90 -43.99 9.80
CA THR A 83 -26.85 -45.04 8.76
C THR A 83 -26.08 -44.56 7.55
N ALA A 84 -25.62 -45.49 6.71
CA ALA A 84 -25.09 -45.17 5.40
C ALA A 84 -26.09 -44.35 4.56
N GLY A 85 -25.56 -43.46 3.72
CA GLY A 85 -26.35 -42.73 2.73
C GLY A 85 -25.77 -41.38 2.34
N THR A 86 -26.49 -40.72 1.43
CA THR A 86 -26.20 -39.36 0.98
C THR A 86 -27.25 -38.40 1.53
N TYR A 87 -26.80 -37.40 2.26
CA TYR A 87 -27.61 -36.43 2.97
C TYR A 87 -27.33 -35.04 2.41
N ARG A 88 -28.31 -34.44 1.72
CA ARG A 88 -28.19 -33.08 1.21
C ARG A 88 -28.73 -32.10 2.24
N ILE A 89 -27.90 -31.20 2.71
CA ILE A 89 -28.16 -30.30 3.83
C ILE A 89 -28.19 -28.87 3.31
N SER A 90 -29.20 -28.10 3.71
CA SER A 90 -29.33 -26.68 3.35
C SER A 90 -30.06 -25.88 4.43
N GLY A 91 -29.98 -24.55 4.33
CA GLY A 91 -30.62 -23.64 5.28
C GLY A 91 -29.72 -23.30 6.46
N SER A 92 -30.25 -22.49 7.38
CA SER A 92 -29.47 -21.92 8.48
C SER A 92 -30.01 -22.30 9.86
N MET A 93 -29.12 -22.47 10.85
CA MET A 93 -29.52 -22.76 12.22
C MET A 93 -28.42 -22.38 13.23
N THR A 94 -28.82 -21.70 14.30
CA THR A 94 -27.95 -21.38 15.44
C THR A 94 -28.13 -22.40 16.56
N ASP A 95 -27.07 -22.63 17.34
CA ASP A 95 -27.03 -23.61 18.43
C ASP A 95 -27.40 -25.02 17.92
N ALA A 96 -26.78 -25.43 16.82
CA ALA A 96 -27.06 -26.71 16.20
C ALA A 96 -25.78 -27.44 15.78
N GLN A 97 -25.82 -28.77 15.89
CA GLN A 97 -24.74 -29.68 15.49
C GLN A 97 -25.28 -30.73 14.52
N ILE A 98 -24.52 -31.06 13.49
CA ILE A 98 -24.71 -32.25 12.67
C ILE A 98 -23.77 -33.33 13.21
N ALA A 99 -24.34 -34.43 13.70
CA ALA A 99 -23.60 -35.54 14.31
C ALA A 99 -23.71 -36.80 13.44
N VAL A 100 -22.59 -37.41 13.07
CA VAL A 100 -22.54 -38.69 12.35
C VAL A 100 -22.08 -39.80 13.29
N SER A 101 -22.93 -40.79 13.51
CA SER A 101 -22.65 -41.97 14.33
C SER A 101 -23.19 -43.21 13.62
N ALA A 102 -22.63 -43.48 12.44
CA ALA A 102 -22.99 -44.62 11.60
C ALA A 102 -22.18 -45.88 11.99
N ASP A 103 -22.67 -47.06 11.58
CA ASP A 103 -21.95 -48.31 11.74
C ASP A 103 -20.56 -48.25 11.03
N GLU A 104 -19.56 -48.97 11.55
CA GLU A 104 -18.19 -49.01 10.99
C GLU A 104 -18.09 -49.62 9.58
N THR A 105 -19.21 -50.04 8.99
CA THR A 105 -19.30 -50.50 7.60
C THR A 105 -19.96 -49.50 6.66
N ASP A 106 -20.49 -48.42 7.20
CA ASP A 106 -21.39 -47.50 6.52
C ASP A 106 -20.62 -46.29 5.99
N ARG A 107 -20.86 -45.97 4.71
CA ARG A 107 -20.34 -44.75 4.08
C ARG A 107 -21.38 -43.64 4.15
N VAL A 108 -20.95 -42.45 4.51
CA VAL A 108 -21.81 -41.27 4.65
C VAL A 108 -21.29 -40.15 3.76
N THR A 109 -22.18 -39.53 3.00
CA THR A 109 -21.87 -38.31 2.25
C THR A 109 -22.78 -37.18 2.72
N LEU A 110 -22.18 -36.10 3.21
CA LEU A 110 -22.88 -34.86 3.56
C LEU A 110 -22.71 -33.89 2.39
N ILE A 111 -23.77 -33.66 1.61
CA ILE A 111 -23.75 -32.63 0.57
C ILE A 111 -24.17 -31.31 1.22
N LEU A 112 -23.25 -30.35 1.34
CA LEU A 112 -23.55 -29.02 1.83
C LEU A 112 -23.98 -28.15 0.65
N ASP A 113 -25.20 -27.60 0.73
CA ASP A 113 -25.89 -26.93 -0.37
C ASP A 113 -26.57 -25.65 0.14
N GLY A 114 -25.77 -24.68 0.57
CA GLY A 114 -26.25 -23.45 1.18
C GLY A 114 -26.51 -23.61 2.69
N VAL A 115 -25.56 -24.22 3.40
CA VAL A 115 -25.63 -24.43 4.85
C VAL A 115 -25.05 -23.22 5.58
N ASP A 116 -25.72 -22.75 6.63
CA ASP A 116 -25.16 -21.78 7.58
C ASP A 116 -25.46 -22.27 9.01
N ILE A 117 -24.49 -22.95 9.62
CA ILE A 117 -24.67 -23.63 10.90
C ILE A 117 -23.68 -23.11 11.93
N THR A 118 -24.20 -22.75 13.10
CA THR A 118 -23.38 -22.30 14.24
C THR A 118 -23.63 -23.20 15.46
N CYS A 119 -22.56 -23.74 16.05
CA CYS A 119 -22.57 -24.38 17.36
C CYS A 119 -21.55 -23.71 18.28
N ARG A 120 -22.00 -23.02 19.32
CA ARG A 120 -21.13 -22.17 20.18
C ARG A 120 -20.52 -22.91 21.37
N THR A 121 -20.65 -24.23 21.42
CA THR A 121 -20.29 -25.03 22.61
C THR A 121 -19.72 -26.42 22.30
N ALA A 122 -19.69 -26.78 21.02
CA ALA A 122 -19.18 -28.04 20.50
C ALA A 122 -18.97 -27.91 18.98
N PRO A 123 -18.36 -28.89 18.29
CA PRO A 123 -18.19 -28.83 16.85
C PRO A 123 -19.55 -28.72 16.16
N ALA A 124 -19.66 -27.89 15.13
CA ALA A 124 -20.89 -27.75 14.36
C ALA A 124 -21.13 -28.97 13.46
N ILE A 125 -20.06 -29.62 13.01
CA ILE A 125 -20.12 -30.93 12.36
C ILE A 125 -19.18 -31.88 13.12
N LEU A 126 -19.75 -32.96 13.66
CA LEU A 126 -19.02 -33.94 14.46
C LEU A 126 -19.23 -35.36 13.92
N ILE A 127 -18.15 -36.01 13.52
CA ILE A 127 -18.16 -37.37 12.98
C ILE A 127 -17.54 -38.32 14.01
N TYR A 128 -18.41 -38.98 14.78
CA TYR A 128 -17.99 -39.94 15.80
C TYR A 128 -17.54 -41.27 15.19
N SER A 129 -18.31 -41.79 14.22
CA SER A 129 -18.05 -43.10 13.61
C SER A 129 -18.70 -43.23 12.23
N ALA A 130 -17.98 -43.90 11.34
CA ALA A 130 -18.44 -44.41 10.06
C ALA A 130 -17.42 -45.48 9.59
N LEU A 131 -17.50 -45.91 8.33
CA LEU A 131 -16.46 -46.74 7.73
C LEU A 131 -15.07 -46.08 7.86
N GLU A 132 -14.07 -46.85 8.29
CA GLU A 132 -12.66 -46.49 8.13
C GLU A 132 -12.03 -47.41 7.08
N PRO A 133 -11.73 -46.92 5.86
CA PRO A 133 -11.16 -47.75 4.81
C PRO A 133 -9.76 -48.27 5.16
N ALA A 134 -9.44 -49.48 4.69
CA ALA A 134 -8.09 -50.04 4.83
C ALA A 134 -7.09 -49.48 3.80
N THR A 135 -7.58 -48.79 2.77
CA THR A 135 -6.79 -48.17 1.71
C THR A 135 -6.47 -46.73 2.12
N ALA A 136 -5.19 -46.35 2.17
CA ALA A 136 -4.79 -44.96 2.37
C ALA A 136 -5.35 -44.07 1.23
N GLY A 137 -5.88 -42.89 1.59
CA GLY A 137 -6.50 -41.95 0.65
C GLY A 137 -7.95 -42.26 0.27
N GLU A 138 -8.63 -43.15 0.99
CA GLU A 138 -10.09 -43.29 0.95
C GLU A 138 -10.68 -42.89 2.32
N ALA A 139 -11.73 -42.06 2.34
CA ALA A 139 -12.50 -41.80 3.56
C ALA A 139 -13.82 -42.57 3.58
N GLY A 140 -14.35 -42.88 4.77
CA GLY A 140 -15.72 -43.37 4.91
C GLY A 140 -16.77 -42.26 5.03
N VAL A 141 -16.34 -41.04 5.32
CA VAL A 141 -17.18 -39.85 5.29
C VAL A 141 -16.66 -38.85 4.26
N THR A 142 -17.57 -38.32 3.46
CA THR A 142 -17.28 -37.25 2.50
C THR A 142 -18.16 -36.04 2.79
N ILE A 143 -17.57 -34.86 2.94
CA ILE A 143 -18.26 -33.58 2.84
C ILE A 143 -18.14 -33.13 1.39
N ALA A 144 -19.27 -33.10 0.68
CA ALA A 144 -19.35 -32.69 -0.72
C ALA A 144 -19.94 -31.28 -0.83
N LEU A 145 -19.17 -30.34 -1.34
CA LEU A 145 -19.59 -28.96 -1.56
C LEU A 145 -20.36 -28.88 -2.87
N ALA A 146 -21.67 -28.60 -2.81
CA ALA A 146 -22.49 -28.51 -4.00
C ALA A 146 -22.00 -27.37 -4.91
N GLU A 147 -22.09 -27.56 -6.23
CA GLU A 147 -21.75 -26.54 -7.22
C GLU A 147 -22.53 -25.24 -6.94
N ASP A 148 -21.84 -24.09 -7.05
CA ASP A 148 -22.38 -22.75 -6.79
C ASP A 148 -22.97 -22.54 -5.37
N SER A 149 -22.70 -23.43 -4.42
CA SER A 149 -23.14 -23.27 -3.03
C SER A 149 -22.11 -22.49 -2.20
N GLU A 150 -22.61 -21.70 -1.26
CA GLU A 150 -21.82 -21.09 -0.19
C GLU A 150 -22.23 -21.72 1.13
N ASN A 151 -21.26 -22.26 1.87
CA ASN A 151 -21.51 -22.96 3.12
C ASN A 151 -20.69 -22.34 4.25
N VAL A 152 -21.33 -22.06 5.38
CA VAL A 152 -20.73 -21.47 6.57
C VAL A 152 -20.89 -22.43 7.75
N VAL A 153 -19.78 -22.74 8.41
CA VAL A 153 -19.74 -23.64 9.57
C VAL A 153 -18.94 -22.96 10.69
N THR A 154 -19.63 -22.54 11.75
CA THR A 154 -19.00 -21.95 12.94
C THR A 154 -19.15 -22.90 14.11
N GLY A 155 -18.05 -23.39 14.67
CA GLY A 155 -18.05 -24.40 15.72
C GLY A 155 -17.12 -24.06 16.89
N SER A 156 -17.31 -24.78 18.00
CA SER A 156 -16.48 -24.65 19.20
C SER A 156 -15.82 -25.98 19.58
N HIS A 157 -14.71 -25.95 20.30
CA HIS A 157 -14.14 -27.16 20.88
C HIS A 157 -15.03 -27.78 21.96
N ALA A 158 -14.89 -29.09 22.14
CA ALA A 158 -15.54 -29.87 23.18
C ALA A 158 -14.51 -30.83 23.84
N PRO A 159 -14.32 -30.78 25.17
CA PRO A 159 -13.40 -31.65 25.87
C PRO A 159 -13.95 -33.08 25.96
N ALA A 160 -13.05 -34.03 26.23
CA ALA A 160 -13.43 -35.40 26.55
C ALA A 160 -14.36 -35.47 27.78
N THR A 161 -15.43 -36.23 27.67
CA THR A 161 -16.45 -36.48 28.69
C THR A 161 -16.53 -37.97 29.08
N GLU A 162 -17.42 -38.32 30.01
CA GLU A 162 -17.72 -39.74 30.29
C GLU A 162 -18.49 -40.42 29.14
N GLU A 163 -19.22 -39.65 28.33
CA GLU A 163 -20.04 -40.15 27.21
C GLU A 163 -19.21 -40.28 25.93
N ASP A 164 -18.21 -39.42 25.78
CA ASP A 164 -17.25 -39.43 24.69
C ASP A 164 -15.84 -39.21 25.23
N SER A 165 -14.97 -40.20 25.14
CA SER A 165 -13.61 -40.14 25.67
C SER A 165 -12.63 -39.34 24.82
N VAL A 166 -13.09 -38.77 23.70
CA VAL A 166 -12.29 -38.02 22.74
C VAL A 166 -12.52 -36.52 22.96
N LYS A 167 -11.43 -35.74 22.92
CA LYS A 167 -11.55 -34.28 22.81
C LYS A 167 -11.67 -33.91 21.35
N HIS A 168 -12.53 -32.95 21.05
CA HIS A 168 -12.82 -32.48 19.70
C HIS A 168 -12.54 -31.00 19.65
N ASP A 169 -11.45 -30.63 19.01
CA ASP A 169 -10.90 -29.28 19.08
C ASP A 169 -11.36 -28.45 17.86
N GLY A 170 -11.76 -29.11 16.77
CA GLY A 170 -12.22 -28.48 15.53
C GLY A 170 -13.68 -28.05 15.48
N ALA A 171 -13.99 -26.97 14.75
CA ALA A 171 -15.36 -26.61 14.34
C ALA A 171 -16.03 -27.70 13.48
N ILE A 172 -15.22 -28.37 12.66
CA ILE A 172 -15.53 -29.66 12.02
C ILE A 172 -14.53 -30.66 12.60
N SER A 173 -15.00 -31.68 13.31
CA SER A 173 -14.11 -32.70 13.90
C SER A 173 -14.54 -34.11 13.51
N SER A 174 -13.57 -34.96 13.18
CA SER A 174 -13.79 -36.34 12.74
C SER A 174 -12.85 -37.34 13.40
N ASN A 175 -13.42 -38.43 13.92
CA ASN A 175 -12.66 -39.59 14.45
C ASN A 175 -12.23 -40.59 13.37
N VAL A 176 -12.72 -40.42 12.14
CA VAL A 176 -12.41 -41.27 10.98
C VAL A 176 -11.82 -40.43 9.86
N SER A 177 -11.24 -41.08 8.84
CA SER A 177 -10.76 -40.39 7.64
C SER A 177 -11.90 -39.57 7.02
N LEU A 178 -11.59 -38.34 6.61
CA LEU A 178 -12.52 -37.37 6.07
C LEU A 178 -12.06 -36.91 4.68
N ASP A 179 -12.95 -37.01 3.70
CA ASP A 179 -12.74 -36.40 2.38
C ASP A 179 -13.60 -35.13 2.25
N ILE A 180 -13.01 -34.06 1.74
CA ILE A 180 -13.72 -32.87 1.26
C ILE A 180 -13.59 -32.82 -0.27
N ASP A 181 -14.72 -32.69 -0.96
CA ASP A 181 -14.79 -32.73 -2.43
C ASP A 181 -15.87 -31.76 -2.94
N GLY A 182 -15.89 -31.50 -4.24
CA GLY A 182 -16.84 -30.61 -4.90
C GLY A 182 -16.23 -29.27 -5.28
N SER A 183 -17.08 -28.36 -5.77
CA SER A 183 -16.65 -27.08 -6.34
C SER A 183 -17.36 -25.86 -5.73
N GLY A 184 -18.22 -26.06 -4.73
CA GLY A 184 -18.77 -24.96 -3.93
C GLY A 184 -17.76 -24.38 -2.95
N SER A 185 -18.18 -23.38 -2.17
CA SER A 185 -17.36 -22.80 -1.10
C SER A 185 -17.74 -23.30 0.29
N LEU A 186 -16.75 -23.32 1.18
CA LEU A 186 -16.89 -23.66 2.59
C LEU A 186 -16.07 -22.68 3.44
N HIS A 187 -16.75 -21.93 4.30
CA HIS A 187 -16.14 -21.03 5.28
C HIS A 187 -16.29 -21.67 6.66
N VAL A 188 -15.17 -21.92 7.32
CA VAL A 188 -15.11 -22.55 8.64
C VAL A 188 -14.52 -21.57 9.64
N THR A 189 -15.20 -21.38 10.77
CA THR A 189 -14.68 -20.59 11.89
C THR A 189 -14.65 -21.45 13.14
N GLY A 190 -13.46 -21.66 13.71
CA GLY A 190 -13.22 -22.38 14.95
C GLY A 190 -12.83 -21.47 16.12
N ASP A 191 -13.34 -21.77 17.32
CA ASP A 191 -12.87 -21.10 18.54
C ASP A 191 -11.59 -21.71 19.13
N LEU A 192 -11.15 -22.85 18.60
CA LEU A 192 -9.85 -23.46 18.83
C LEU A 192 -9.28 -23.90 17.48
N GLU A 193 -9.64 -25.06 16.95
CA GLU A 193 -9.21 -25.52 15.61
C GLU A 193 -10.33 -25.37 14.55
N GLY A 194 -9.96 -25.36 13.28
CA GLY A 194 -10.91 -25.30 12.16
C GLY A 194 -11.49 -26.66 11.77
N ILE A 195 -10.74 -27.44 11.00
CA ILE A 195 -11.08 -28.78 10.53
C ILE A 195 -10.07 -29.77 11.08
N GLU A 196 -10.55 -30.72 11.88
CA GLU A 196 -9.73 -31.66 12.63
C GLU A 196 -10.05 -33.11 12.25
N VAL A 197 -9.00 -33.92 12.03
CA VAL A 197 -9.10 -35.39 12.00
C VAL A 197 -8.31 -36.00 13.14
N LYS A 198 -9.01 -36.52 14.16
CA LYS A 198 -8.36 -36.91 15.42
C LYS A 198 -7.43 -38.10 15.34
N TYR A 199 -7.80 -39.09 14.52
CA TYR A 199 -7.14 -40.41 14.52
C TYR A 199 -6.60 -40.85 13.16
N LYS A 200 -6.91 -40.10 12.09
CA LYS A 200 -6.89 -40.61 10.71
C LYS A 200 -6.45 -39.52 9.73
N HIS A 201 -6.97 -39.55 8.51
CA HIS A 201 -6.46 -38.76 7.38
C HIS A 201 -7.50 -37.74 6.92
N LEU A 202 -7.01 -36.58 6.46
CA LEU A 202 -7.83 -35.57 5.80
C LEU A 202 -7.41 -35.51 4.33
N THR A 203 -8.36 -35.65 3.43
CA THR A 203 -8.14 -35.46 2.00
C THR A 203 -8.99 -34.30 1.49
N ILE A 204 -8.37 -33.32 0.85
CA ILE A 204 -9.07 -32.23 0.15
C ILE A 204 -8.87 -32.42 -1.34
N ASN A 205 -9.96 -32.62 -2.07
CA ASN A 205 -9.94 -32.91 -3.52
C ASN A 205 -10.32 -31.70 -4.39
N GLY A 206 -10.89 -30.65 -3.79
CA GLY A 206 -11.32 -29.44 -4.48
C GLY A 206 -12.20 -28.55 -3.60
N GLY A 207 -12.70 -27.46 -4.19
CA GLY A 207 -13.54 -26.45 -3.52
C GLY A 207 -12.81 -25.15 -3.27
N THR A 208 -13.56 -24.13 -2.84
CA THR A 208 -13.02 -22.87 -2.31
C THR A 208 -13.23 -22.86 -0.80
N ILE A 209 -12.16 -23.08 -0.04
CA ILE A 209 -12.24 -23.36 1.39
C ILE A 209 -11.49 -22.28 2.15
N TYR A 210 -12.22 -21.58 3.01
CA TYR A 210 -11.70 -20.58 3.94
C TYR A 210 -11.80 -21.15 5.36
N VAL A 211 -10.70 -21.18 6.09
CA VAL A 211 -10.68 -21.66 7.48
C VAL A 211 -9.93 -20.67 8.35
N GLU A 212 -10.64 -20.14 9.33
CA GLU A 212 -10.07 -19.29 10.38
C GLU A 212 -10.30 -19.93 11.75
N SER A 213 -9.28 -19.92 12.58
CA SER A 213 -9.32 -20.57 13.89
C SER A 213 -8.38 -19.90 14.88
N GLN A 214 -8.62 -20.09 16.18
CA GLN A 214 -7.74 -19.52 17.21
C GLN A 214 -6.41 -20.27 17.36
N ASP A 215 -6.36 -21.49 16.83
CA ASP A 215 -5.22 -22.39 16.74
C ASP A 215 -5.16 -22.90 15.29
N ASP A 216 -4.87 -24.17 15.04
CA ASP A 216 -4.71 -24.73 13.70
C ASP A 216 -6.01 -24.73 12.83
N PRO A 217 -5.99 -24.10 11.64
CA PRO A 217 -7.11 -24.16 10.70
C PRO A 217 -7.36 -25.59 10.19
N LEU A 218 -6.29 -26.32 9.86
CA LEU A 218 -6.36 -27.74 9.52
C LEU A 218 -5.43 -28.51 10.47
N ASN A 219 -5.97 -29.49 11.19
CA ASN A 219 -5.20 -30.35 12.10
C ASN A 219 -5.40 -31.84 11.80
N GLY A 220 -4.29 -32.57 11.64
CA GLY A 220 -4.24 -34.03 11.75
C GLY A 220 -3.48 -34.50 12.98
N SER A 221 -4.21 -34.84 14.05
CA SER A 221 -3.64 -34.89 15.41
C SER A 221 -3.04 -36.23 15.87
N GLU A 222 -3.11 -37.32 15.08
CA GLU A 222 -2.59 -38.63 15.51
C GLU A 222 -1.11 -38.82 15.15
N ASP A 223 -0.28 -38.84 16.19
CA ASP A 223 1.17 -39.02 16.13
C ASP A 223 1.63 -40.15 15.19
N GLY A 224 2.34 -39.76 14.14
CA GLY A 224 2.95 -40.65 13.14
C GLY A 224 1.94 -41.41 12.26
N VAL A 225 0.65 -41.06 12.32
CA VAL A 225 -0.41 -41.69 11.54
C VAL A 225 -1.14 -40.68 10.67
N ALA A 226 -1.42 -39.48 11.17
CA ALA A 226 -2.19 -38.49 10.44
C ALA A 226 -1.57 -38.17 9.08
N HIS A 227 -2.41 -37.90 8.09
CA HIS A 227 -1.93 -37.50 6.78
C HIS A 227 -2.92 -36.51 6.18
N ILE A 228 -2.50 -35.26 6.03
CA ILE A 228 -3.25 -34.25 5.28
C ILE A 228 -2.79 -34.31 3.82
N THR A 229 -3.73 -34.62 2.93
CA THR A 229 -3.50 -34.68 1.48
C THR A 229 -4.35 -33.64 0.77
N ILE A 230 -3.72 -32.75 0.03
CA ILE A 230 -4.39 -31.71 -0.77
C ILE A 230 -4.13 -32.01 -2.23
N ASN A 231 -5.17 -32.39 -2.97
CA ASN A 231 -5.07 -32.78 -4.37
C ASN A 231 -5.33 -31.61 -5.33
N ASP A 232 -6.28 -30.74 -4.98
CA ASP A 232 -6.66 -29.54 -5.74
C ASP A 232 -7.53 -28.62 -4.86
N GLY A 233 -7.91 -27.45 -5.37
CA GLY A 233 -8.79 -26.49 -4.71
C GLY A 233 -8.11 -25.15 -4.41
N TYR A 234 -8.88 -24.22 -3.87
CA TYR A 234 -8.39 -22.96 -3.32
C TYR A 234 -8.59 -23.00 -1.80
N LEU A 235 -7.49 -22.96 -1.04
CA LEU A 235 -7.48 -23.07 0.41
C LEU A 235 -6.84 -21.82 1.00
N TYR A 236 -7.58 -21.12 1.86
CA TYR A 236 -7.09 -20.05 2.71
C TYR A 236 -7.23 -20.49 4.16
N CYS A 237 -6.11 -20.71 4.84
CA CYS A 237 -6.01 -21.23 6.20
C CYS A 237 -5.27 -20.21 7.06
N HIS A 238 -5.95 -19.65 8.07
CA HIS A 238 -5.37 -18.58 8.90
C HIS A 238 -5.63 -18.81 10.40
N ALA A 239 -4.54 -19.06 11.14
CA ALA A 239 -4.52 -19.11 12.59
C ALA A 239 -4.51 -17.68 13.17
N VAL A 240 -5.67 -17.21 13.64
CA VAL A 240 -5.88 -15.82 14.08
C VAL A 240 -5.66 -15.61 15.59
N GLY A 241 -5.43 -16.69 16.35
CA GLY A 241 -5.27 -16.61 17.80
C GLY A 241 -3.83 -16.37 18.25
N ALA A 242 -3.55 -16.72 19.50
CA ALA A 242 -2.25 -16.46 20.14
C ALA A 242 -1.20 -17.54 19.81
N GLU A 243 -1.64 -18.69 19.33
CA GLU A 243 -0.85 -19.83 18.84
C GLU A 243 -1.59 -20.44 17.63
N GLY A 244 -0.93 -21.33 16.89
CA GLY A 244 -1.49 -22.10 15.78
C GLY A 244 -0.66 -22.03 14.51
N ASP A 245 -0.46 -23.19 13.89
CA ASP A 245 0.11 -23.33 12.56
C ASP A 245 -0.95 -23.08 11.48
N GLY A 246 -0.52 -22.80 10.24
CA GLY A 246 -1.47 -22.65 9.13
C GLY A 246 -2.11 -24.00 8.75
N ILE A 247 -1.31 -25.05 8.66
CA ILE A 247 -1.71 -26.44 8.47
C ILE A 247 -0.78 -27.30 9.32
N ASP A 248 -1.34 -28.01 10.29
CA ASP A 248 -0.61 -28.92 11.19
C ASP A 248 -0.94 -30.38 10.89
N SER A 249 0.10 -31.22 10.88
CA SER A 249 -0.07 -32.66 10.99
C SER A 249 1.03 -33.31 11.81
N ASN A 250 0.63 -34.00 12.88
CA ASN A 250 1.47 -34.94 13.63
C ASN A 250 1.93 -36.17 12.80
N GLY A 251 1.58 -36.24 11.51
CA GLY A 251 2.13 -37.19 10.57
C GLY A 251 2.67 -36.48 9.34
N TYR A 252 2.08 -36.69 8.15
CA TYR A 252 2.58 -36.15 6.88
C TYR A 252 1.66 -35.08 6.30
N ILE A 253 2.25 -34.14 5.55
CA ILE A 253 1.52 -33.28 4.60
C ILE A 253 1.93 -33.63 3.17
N THR A 254 0.96 -33.75 2.27
CA THR A 254 1.21 -33.94 0.84
C THR A 254 0.33 -33.04 -0.01
N ILE A 255 0.96 -32.19 -0.80
CA ILE A 255 0.31 -31.24 -1.69
C ILE A 255 0.58 -31.67 -3.14
N ASN A 256 -0.48 -32.04 -3.88
CA ASN A 256 -0.39 -32.47 -5.27
C ASN A 256 -0.82 -31.39 -6.27
N GLY A 257 -1.56 -30.37 -5.83
CA GLY A 257 -2.12 -29.31 -6.66
C GLY A 257 -2.95 -28.31 -5.84
N GLY A 258 -3.59 -27.37 -6.52
CA GLY A 258 -4.39 -26.30 -5.93
C GLY A 258 -3.60 -25.01 -5.65
N THR A 259 -4.29 -24.03 -5.07
CA THR A 259 -3.72 -22.81 -4.49
C THR A 259 -3.91 -22.88 -2.98
N ILE A 260 -2.83 -22.86 -2.21
CA ILE A 260 -2.83 -22.98 -0.75
C ILE A 260 -2.15 -21.77 -0.15
N ILE A 261 -2.88 -21.04 0.69
CA ILE A 261 -2.40 -19.96 1.54
C ILE A 261 -2.55 -20.46 2.97
N ALA A 262 -1.44 -20.65 3.67
CA ALA A 262 -1.38 -21.20 5.02
C ALA A 262 -0.59 -20.25 5.94
N LEU A 263 -1.33 -19.63 6.85
CA LEU A 263 -0.93 -18.46 7.61
C LEU A 263 -0.97 -18.80 9.11
N ALA A 264 0.20 -18.86 9.74
CA ALA A 264 0.33 -19.18 11.16
C ALA A 264 0.07 -17.96 12.06
N SER A 265 -0.05 -18.21 13.36
CA SER A 265 -0.19 -17.14 14.35
C SER A 265 1.05 -16.25 14.39
N THR A 266 0.79 -14.96 14.49
CA THR A 266 1.81 -13.90 14.60
C THR A 266 2.40 -13.79 16.01
N GLN A 267 1.79 -14.42 17.00
CA GLN A 267 2.12 -14.24 18.43
C GLN A 267 2.96 -15.38 19.01
N SER A 268 3.15 -16.45 18.25
CA SER A 268 3.83 -17.67 18.64
C SER A 268 4.95 -18.03 17.66
N MET A 269 5.56 -19.18 17.87
CA MET A 269 6.68 -19.68 17.09
C MET A 269 6.20 -20.78 16.16
N ASP A 270 5.21 -20.45 15.33
CA ASP A 270 4.46 -21.41 14.52
C ASP A 270 4.69 -21.16 13.01
N SER A 271 4.41 -22.19 12.23
CA SER A 271 4.76 -22.36 10.83
C SER A 271 3.53 -22.38 9.93
N GLY A 272 3.65 -21.86 8.71
CA GLY A 272 2.56 -21.96 7.75
C GLY A 272 2.21 -23.42 7.40
N LEU A 273 3.23 -24.30 7.33
CA LEU A 273 3.08 -25.74 7.13
C LEU A 273 3.94 -26.45 8.18
N ASP A 274 3.32 -27.25 9.07
CA ASP A 274 4.01 -28.05 10.08
C ASP A 274 3.71 -29.54 9.92
N SER A 275 4.75 -30.38 9.95
CA SER A 275 4.60 -31.82 9.79
C SER A 275 5.69 -32.62 10.50
N ASP A 276 5.31 -33.36 11.53
CA ASP A 276 6.21 -34.23 12.31
C ASP A 276 7.02 -35.25 11.47
N MET A 277 6.44 -35.72 10.36
CA MET A 277 7.03 -36.72 9.46
C MET A 277 7.41 -36.16 8.08
N GLY A 278 7.15 -34.87 7.84
CA GLY A 278 7.61 -34.10 6.69
C GLY A 278 6.54 -33.80 5.63
N THR A 279 6.75 -32.67 4.96
CA THR A 279 5.86 -32.12 3.94
C THR A 279 6.39 -32.32 2.53
N THR A 280 5.57 -32.81 1.59
CA THR A 280 5.95 -32.99 0.18
C THR A 280 5.08 -32.17 -0.77
N ILE A 281 5.72 -31.43 -1.67
CA ILE A 281 5.05 -30.61 -2.70
C ILE A 281 5.31 -31.20 -4.10
N ASN A 282 4.24 -31.69 -4.73
CA ASN A 282 4.27 -32.26 -6.08
C ASN A 282 3.70 -31.31 -7.14
N GLY A 283 2.93 -30.30 -6.75
CA GLY A 283 2.32 -29.33 -7.64
C GLY A 283 1.49 -28.28 -6.90
N GLY A 284 1.07 -27.22 -7.60
CA GLY A 284 0.19 -26.16 -7.08
C GLY A 284 0.89 -24.81 -6.91
N THR A 285 0.19 -23.85 -6.31
CA THR A 285 0.74 -22.58 -5.82
C THR A 285 0.61 -22.57 -4.30
N ILE A 286 1.71 -22.37 -3.59
CA ILE A 286 1.78 -22.49 -2.13
C ILE A 286 2.40 -21.22 -1.56
N VAL A 287 1.74 -20.66 -0.55
CA VAL A 287 2.24 -19.62 0.34
C VAL A 287 2.06 -20.13 1.76
N GLY A 288 3.15 -20.48 2.43
CA GLY A 288 3.16 -20.81 3.85
C GLY A 288 3.97 -19.77 4.60
N ALA A 289 3.38 -19.05 5.55
CA ALA A 289 4.07 -17.99 6.29
C ALA A 289 3.83 -18.07 7.80
N GLY A 290 4.83 -17.65 8.56
CA GLY A 290 4.79 -17.67 10.01
C GLY A 290 6.06 -17.15 10.66
N ASN A 291 6.25 -17.51 11.92
CA ASN A 291 7.40 -17.14 12.74
C ASN A 291 8.35 -18.30 12.99
N MET A 292 7.96 -19.52 12.64
CA MET A 292 8.81 -20.69 12.49
C MET A 292 8.62 -21.28 11.09
N PHE A 293 9.42 -22.28 10.75
CA PHE A 293 9.11 -23.16 9.64
C PHE A 293 9.51 -24.59 9.97
N ASP A 294 8.87 -25.52 9.28
CA ASP A 294 9.31 -26.91 9.18
C ASP A 294 9.86 -27.24 7.79
N GLU A 295 10.82 -28.16 7.76
CA GLU A 295 11.59 -28.46 6.56
C GLU A 295 10.74 -29.19 5.52
N LEU A 296 10.53 -28.54 4.38
CA LEU A 296 9.93 -29.18 3.21
C LEU A 296 10.86 -30.27 2.66
N SER A 297 10.28 -31.42 2.29
CA SER A 297 11.02 -32.59 1.84
C SER A 297 11.76 -32.36 0.52
N ALA A 298 13.00 -32.83 0.48
CA ALA A 298 13.82 -32.95 -0.73
C ALA A 298 13.14 -33.76 -1.85
N ASP A 299 12.26 -34.69 -1.48
CA ASP A 299 11.53 -35.55 -2.41
C ASP A 299 10.39 -34.81 -3.14
N SER A 300 10.13 -33.54 -2.79
CA SER A 300 9.19 -32.66 -3.49
C SER A 300 9.55 -32.55 -4.98
N GLN A 301 8.57 -32.86 -5.84
CA GLN A 301 8.74 -32.82 -7.29
C GLN A 301 8.70 -31.41 -7.86
N GLN A 302 7.99 -30.48 -7.20
CA GLN A 302 7.99 -29.07 -7.55
C GLN A 302 9.05 -28.34 -6.72
N LEU A 303 9.76 -27.39 -7.34
CA LEU A 303 10.72 -26.54 -6.62
C LEU A 303 9.98 -25.61 -5.67
N TYR A 304 10.61 -25.33 -4.54
CA TYR A 304 10.14 -24.37 -3.55
C TYR A 304 11.31 -23.48 -3.14
N MET A 305 10.99 -22.27 -2.69
CA MET A 305 11.92 -21.33 -2.10
C MET A 305 11.51 -21.10 -0.65
N PHE A 306 12.50 -21.16 0.23
CA PHE A 306 12.34 -20.82 1.63
C PHE A 306 13.17 -19.57 1.95
N LEU A 307 12.55 -18.62 2.63
CA LEU A 307 13.14 -17.34 3.01
C LEU A 307 13.02 -17.16 4.52
N GLN A 308 14.16 -16.97 5.20
CA GLN A 308 14.22 -16.55 6.59
C GLN A 308 14.72 -15.11 6.67
N PHE A 309 13.86 -14.22 7.14
CA PHE A 309 14.16 -12.80 7.30
C PHE A 309 14.86 -12.51 8.63
N THR A 310 15.75 -11.53 8.63
CA THR A 310 16.42 -11.07 9.87
C THR A 310 15.50 -10.27 10.78
N GLU A 311 14.51 -9.61 10.18
CA GLU A 311 13.50 -8.81 10.85
C GLU A 311 12.13 -9.21 10.28
N ALA A 312 11.11 -9.26 11.14
CA ALA A 312 9.76 -9.54 10.67
C ALA A 312 9.24 -8.38 9.81
N THR A 313 8.45 -8.69 8.79
CA THR A 313 7.83 -7.70 7.88
C THR A 313 6.43 -8.18 7.52
N ASP A 314 5.52 -7.26 7.23
CA ASP A 314 4.18 -7.49 6.68
C ASP A 314 4.02 -6.90 5.28
N ASP A 315 5.08 -6.30 4.74
CA ASP A 315 5.05 -5.66 3.43
C ASP A 315 4.87 -6.69 2.29
N LEU A 316 4.36 -6.20 1.16
CA LEU A 316 4.35 -6.90 -0.12
C LEU A 316 5.70 -7.56 -0.40
N ILE A 317 5.72 -8.88 -0.59
CA ILE A 317 6.88 -9.55 -1.17
C ILE A 317 6.68 -9.68 -2.68
N CYS A 318 7.75 -9.44 -3.44
CA CYS A 318 7.82 -9.79 -4.85
C CYS A 318 9.12 -10.54 -5.14
N ILE A 319 9.01 -11.68 -5.80
CA ILE A 319 10.16 -12.43 -6.33
C ILE A 319 10.16 -12.28 -7.83
N THR A 320 11.28 -11.80 -8.38
CA THR A 320 11.46 -11.65 -9.82
C THR A 320 12.52 -12.59 -10.36
N ASP A 321 12.42 -12.91 -11.65
CA ASP A 321 13.51 -13.52 -12.41
C ASP A 321 14.66 -12.51 -12.68
N THR A 322 15.71 -12.94 -13.37
CA THR A 322 16.83 -12.05 -13.72
C THR A 322 16.47 -10.92 -14.68
N ASP A 323 15.34 -11.04 -15.37
CA ASP A 323 14.83 -10.02 -16.30
C ASP A 323 13.93 -9.00 -15.58
N GLY A 324 13.73 -9.15 -14.27
CA GLY A 324 12.88 -8.31 -13.45
C GLY A 324 11.39 -8.63 -13.57
N ASN A 325 11.01 -9.74 -14.21
CA ASN A 325 9.62 -10.15 -14.29
C ASN A 325 9.18 -10.82 -12.98
N PRO A 326 8.06 -10.40 -12.36
CA PRO A 326 7.49 -11.08 -11.21
C PRO A 326 7.13 -12.54 -11.52
N VAL A 327 7.64 -13.46 -10.69
CA VAL A 327 7.27 -14.88 -10.70
C VAL A 327 6.42 -15.26 -9.48
N PHE A 328 6.39 -14.37 -8.48
CA PHE A 328 5.57 -14.47 -7.28
C PHE A 328 5.40 -13.10 -6.66
N ALA A 329 4.20 -12.83 -6.17
CA ALA A 329 3.97 -11.69 -5.30
C ALA A 329 2.81 -11.95 -4.34
N TYR A 330 2.98 -11.54 -3.10
CA TYR A 330 2.00 -11.72 -2.05
C TYR A 330 2.04 -10.55 -1.06
N ASP A 331 0.89 -9.94 -0.81
CA ASP A 331 0.71 -8.88 0.18
C ASP A 331 0.16 -9.50 1.48
N PHE A 332 0.92 -9.39 2.56
CA PHE A 332 0.62 -10.11 3.79
C PHE A 332 -0.31 -9.30 4.70
N PRO A 333 -1.34 -9.94 5.29
CA PRO A 333 -2.23 -9.24 6.22
C PRO A 333 -1.59 -9.02 7.62
N PHE A 334 -0.37 -9.51 7.84
CA PHE A 334 0.33 -9.45 9.12
C PHE A 334 1.84 -9.72 8.98
N SER A 335 2.59 -9.46 10.06
CA SER A 335 4.04 -9.65 10.08
C SER A 335 4.47 -11.12 10.20
N TYR A 336 5.46 -11.53 9.40
CA TYR A 336 6.04 -12.87 9.38
C TYR A 336 7.58 -12.77 9.36
N SER A 337 8.25 -13.86 9.76
CA SER A 337 9.71 -13.98 9.67
C SER A 337 10.16 -15.06 8.69
N TYR A 338 9.23 -15.92 8.26
CA TYR A 338 9.51 -17.09 7.42
C TYR A 338 8.47 -17.22 6.33
N ILE A 339 8.92 -17.49 5.10
CA ILE A 339 8.06 -17.86 3.98
C ILE A 339 8.56 -19.16 3.36
N SER A 340 7.62 -20.06 3.09
CA SER A 340 7.74 -21.11 2.09
C SER A 340 6.85 -20.77 0.89
N PHE A 341 7.45 -20.70 -0.29
CA PHE A 341 6.72 -20.43 -1.52
C PHE A 341 7.07 -21.47 -2.59
N SER A 342 6.06 -21.91 -3.33
CA SER A 342 6.24 -22.79 -4.49
C SER A 342 5.18 -22.52 -5.53
N ASN A 343 5.56 -22.47 -6.81
CA ASN A 343 4.62 -22.49 -7.92
C ASN A 343 5.25 -23.14 -9.17
N ALA A 344 4.46 -23.27 -10.24
CA ALA A 344 4.90 -23.85 -11.50
C ALA A 344 5.89 -22.99 -12.31
N GLN A 345 6.11 -21.72 -11.93
CA GLN A 345 7.06 -20.81 -12.60
C GLN A 345 8.47 -20.93 -12.03
N LEU A 346 8.65 -21.50 -10.82
CA LEU A 346 9.97 -21.76 -10.26
C LEU A 346 10.72 -22.84 -11.06
N THR A 347 11.94 -22.50 -11.47
CA THR A 347 12.90 -23.39 -12.13
C THR A 347 14.27 -23.26 -11.48
N GLU A 348 15.25 -24.08 -11.84
CA GLU A 348 16.63 -23.86 -11.39
C GLU A 348 17.19 -22.61 -12.09
N ASP A 349 17.19 -21.47 -11.39
CA ASP A 349 17.60 -20.17 -11.93
C ASP A 349 18.00 -19.20 -10.80
N THR A 350 18.41 -17.99 -11.16
CA THR A 350 18.65 -16.89 -10.22
C THR A 350 17.41 -16.01 -10.12
N TYR A 351 17.06 -15.65 -8.90
CA TYR A 351 15.93 -14.79 -8.57
C TYR A 351 16.38 -13.59 -7.74
N HIS A 352 15.55 -12.56 -7.70
CA HIS A 352 15.72 -11.42 -6.80
C HIS A 352 14.47 -11.30 -5.93
N VAL A 353 14.66 -10.99 -4.65
CA VAL A 353 13.58 -10.82 -3.68
C VAL A 353 13.48 -9.34 -3.35
N TYR A 354 12.26 -8.81 -3.36
CA TYR A 354 11.96 -7.43 -3.01
C TYR A 354 10.86 -7.39 -1.96
N ILE A 355 10.94 -6.42 -1.06
CA ILE A 355 9.95 -6.13 -0.04
C ILE A 355 9.43 -4.69 -0.24
N GLY A 356 8.10 -4.52 -0.20
CA GLY A 356 7.40 -3.30 -0.56
C GLY A 356 7.29 -3.10 -2.09
N GLY A 357 7.13 -1.84 -2.50
CA GLY A 357 6.92 -1.46 -3.91
C GLY A 357 5.43 -1.50 -4.29
N GLY A 358 5.16 -1.57 -5.60
CA GLY A 358 3.79 -1.56 -6.13
C GLY A 358 3.57 -2.71 -7.10
N ILE A 359 2.37 -3.30 -7.09
CA ILE A 359 2.04 -4.41 -7.99
C ILE A 359 0.61 -4.27 -8.52
N VAL A 360 0.43 -4.54 -9.82
CA VAL A 360 -0.89 -4.54 -10.46
C VAL A 360 -1.10 -5.89 -11.12
N GLY A 361 -2.02 -6.67 -10.56
CA GLY A 361 -2.44 -7.97 -11.08
C GLY A 361 -3.84 -8.32 -10.58
N ASP A 362 -4.30 -9.52 -10.91
CA ASP A 362 -5.49 -10.10 -10.28
C ASP A 362 -5.12 -10.52 -8.85
N GLU A 363 -5.65 -9.81 -7.87
CA GLU A 363 -5.45 -10.05 -6.44
C GLU A 363 -6.55 -10.95 -5.88
N SER A 364 -6.16 -11.90 -5.03
CA SER A 364 -7.06 -12.73 -4.24
C SER A 364 -6.37 -13.14 -2.95
N ASP A 365 -6.89 -12.68 -1.82
CA ASP A 365 -6.39 -12.96 -0.47
C ASP A 365 -4.87 -12.70 -0.31
N GLY A 366 -4.43 -11.57 -0.84
CA GLY A 366 -3.03 -11.13 -0.86
C GLY A 366 -2.21 -11.68 -2.01
N LEU A 367 -2.62 -12.79 -2.65
CA LEU A 367 -1.88 -13.40 -3.76
C LEU A 367 -2.16 -12.66 -5.08
N TYR A 368 -1.10 -12.16 -5.71
CA TYR A 368 -1.19 -11.54 -7.03
C TYR A 368 -0.89 -12.55 -8.15
N THR A 369 -1.79 -12.60 -9.13
CA THR A 369 -1.64 -13.40 -10.35
C THR A 369 -1.85 -12.52 -11.59
N ASN A 370 -1.54 -13.03 -12.79
CA ASN A 370 -1.65 -12.27 -14.05
C ASN A 370 -1.03 -10.86 -13.98
N ILE A 371 0.11 -10.75 -13.29
CA ILE A 371 0.76 -9.47 -12.98
C ILE A 371 1.06 -8.72 -14.28
N SER A 372 0.55 -7.50 -14.36
CA SER A 372 0.56 -6.63 -15.54
C SER A 372 1.59 -5.51 -15.44
N SER A 373 1.85 -5.03 -14.21
CA SER A 373 2.95 -4.13 -13.89
C SER A 373 3.48 -4.41 -12.48
N TYR A 374 4.74 -4.06 -12.28
CA TYR A 374 5.43 -4.18 -11.01
C TYR A 374 6.43 -3.03 -10.90
N THR A 375 6.32 -2.28 -9.81
CA THR A 375 7.26 -1.25 -9.38
C THR A 375 8.10 -1.84 -8.26
N PRO A 376 9.41 -2.03 -8.46
CA PRO A 376 10.26 -2.67 -7.47
C PRO A 376 10.28 -1.96 -6.12
N GLY A 377 10.16 -2.74 -5.05
CA GLY A 377 10.39 -2.29 -3.68
C GLY A 377 11.87 -2.30 -3.31
N THR A 378 12.14 -2.45 -2.02
CA THR A 378 13.51 -2.60 -1.51
C THR A 378 14.04 -3.99 -1.87
N GLN A 379 15.14 -4.04 -2.62
CA GLN A 379 15.78 -5.31 -2.97
C GLN A 379 16.46 -5.91 -1.73
N MET A 380 16.19 -7.18 -1.47
CA MET A 380 16.73 -7.93 -0.34
C MET A 380 18.00 -8.68 -0.74
N HIS A 381 18.93 -8.83 0.19
CA HIS A 381 20.07 -9.74 0.07
C HIS A 381 19.94 -10.88 1.08
N HIS A 382 20.74 -11.94 0.92
CA HIS A 382 20.80 -13.05 1.88
C HIS A 382 22.24 -13.36 2.30
N GLY A 383 22.43 -13.83 3.54
CA GLY A 383 23.74 -14.10 4.15
C GLY A 383 24.21 -15.57 4.10
N GLY A 384 23.45 -16.45 3.43
CA GLY A 384 23.84 -17.83 3.17
C GLY A 384 22.73 -18.65 2.50
N ALA A 385 23.13 -19.70 1.78
CA ALA A 385 22.23 -20.68 1.16
C ALA A 385 22.47 -22.06 1.80
N ALA A 386 21.48 -22.60 2.50
CA ALA A 386 21.63 -23.88 3.19
C ALA A 386 21.32 -25.06 2.24
N ALA A 387 22.15 -26.12 2.31
CA ALA A 387 21.83 -27.39 1.68
C ALA A 387 20.68 -28.10 2.43
N ILE A 388 19.92 -28.94 1.72
CA ILE A 388 18.75 -29.76 2.17
C ILE A 388 19.05 -30.73 3.36
N THR A 389 20.13 -30.57 4.11
CA THR A 389 20.46 -31.43 5.26
C THR A 389 20.75 -30.67 6.54
N ASP A 390 20.80 -29.34 6.49
CA ASP A 390 20.99 -28.52 7.66
C ASP A 390 19.64 -28.02 8.16
N ARG A 391 18.99 -28.81 9.03
CA ARG A 391 17.92 -28.28 9.89
C ARG A 391 18.47 -27.04 10.61
N PRO A 392 17.91 -25.84 10.41
CA PRO A 392 18.31 -24.71 11.22
C PRO A 392 17.94 -25.01 12.67
N GLN A 393 18.93 -24.86 13.55
CA GLN A 393 18.72 -25.05 14.97
C GLN A 393 18.22 -23.75 15.60
N ARG A 394 17.26 -23.88 16.52
CA ARG A 394 16.83 -22.81 17.44
C ARG A 394 18.06 -22.02 17.94
N PRO A 395 18.08 -20.67 17.85
CA PRO A 395 19.18 -19.87 18.37
C PRO A 395 19.43 -20.14 19.86
N GLU A 396 20.68 -20.44 20.24
CA GLU A 396 21.05 -20.58 21.66
C GLU A 396 21.09 -19.19 22.33
N GLY A 397 20.26 -18.98 23.36
CA GLY A 397 20.55 -18.03 24.43
C GLY A 397 19.75 -16.73 24.52
N GLU A 398 18.76 -16.51 23.65
CA GLU A 398 17.73 -15.49 23.88
C GLU A 398 16.80 -16.00 25.00
N GLY A 399 16.93 -15.43 26.20
CA GLY A 399 15.89 -15.62 27.22
C GLY A 399 14.57 -15.05 26.71
N PHE A 400 13.45 -15.60 27.18
CA PHE A 400 12.12 -15.03 26.95
C PHE A 400 12.16 -13.49 26.99
N PRO A 401 11.51 -12.79 26.03
CA PRO A 401 11.30 -11.36 26.13
C PRO A 401 10.78 -11.01 27.54
N GLU A 402 11.34 -9.99 28.18
CA GLU A 402 10.91 -9.58 29.53
C GLU A 402 9.39 -9.26 29.51
N GLY A 403 8.58 -10.19 30.04
CA GLY A 403 7.12 -10.05 30.06
C GLY A 403 6.33 -11.30 29.65
N MET A 404 6.96 -12.29 29.01
CA MET A 404 6.31 -13.55 28.62
C MET A 404 6.69 -14.69 29.57
N GLU A 405 5.75 -15.11 30.43
CA GLU A 405 5.86 -16.38 31.15
C GLU A 405 5.59 -17.55 30.18
N PRO A 406 6.31 -18.69 30.28
CA PRO A 406 5.95 -19.87 29.52
C PRO A 406 4.55 -20.37 29.94
N PRO A 407 3.66 -20.69 28.98
CA PRO A 407 2.34 -21.25 29.31
C PRO A 407 2.45 -22.61 30.01
N ASP A 408 1.65 -22.79 31.06
CA ASP A 408 1.41 -24.08 31.71
C ASP A 408 0.58 -24.98 30.77
N GLY A 409 1.22 -25.94 30.08
CA GLY A 409 0.49 -26.86 29.18
C GLY A 409 1.19 -28.19 28.84
N PHE A 410 2.49 -28.33 29.10
CA PHE A 410 3.16 -29.61 28.94
C PHE A 410 2.70 -30.60 30.01
N GLY A 411 1.99 -31.64 29.58
CA GLY A 411 1.59 -32.79 30.39
C GLY A 411 2.77 -33.40 31.15
N GLY A 412 2.94 -32.95 32.40
CA GLY A 412 3.81 -33.58 33.37
C GLY A 412 3.31 -34.98 33.67
N GLY A 413 3.95 -35.97 33.05
CA GLY A 413 3.94 -37.34 33.53
C GLY A 413 4.33 -37.35 35.01
N ILE A 414 3.45 -37.92 35.83
CA ILE A 414 3.62 -38.07 37.28
C ILE A 414 4.97 -38.77 37.55
N GLU A 415 5.98 -38.03 38.02
CA GLU A 415 7.10 -38.63 38.73
C GLU A 415 6.61 -39.09 40.12
N PRO A 416 6.82 -40.37 40.51
CA PRO A 416 6.46 -40.82 41.85
C PRO A 416 7.48 -40.28 42.86
N PRO A 417 7.04 -39.79 44.04
CA PRO A 417 7.96 -39.33 45.06
C PRO A 417 8.59 -40.53 45.78
N ASN A 418 9.93 -40.50 45.85
CA ASN A 418 10.83 -41.39 46.60
C ASN A 418 11.19 -42.75 45.97
N GLY A 419 12.28 -42.76 45.19
CA GLY A 419 13.53 -43.42 45.61
C GLY A 419 13.58 -44.95 45.81
N GLU A 420 12.71 -45.76 45.22
CA GLU A 420 12.89 -47.23 45.19
C GLU A 420 12.66 -47.80 43.76
N GLU A 421 13.64 -48.57 43.26
CA GLU A 421 13.55 -49.28 41.96
C GLU A 421 12.36 -50.26 41.92
N PRO A 422 11.62 -50.36 40.78
CA PRO A 422 10.59 -51.38 40.65
C PRO A 422 11.19 -52.78 40.41
N PRO A 423 10.60 -53.84 40.96
CA PRO A 423 11.16 -55.19 40.90
C PRO A 423 10.94 -55.85 39.52
N ALA A 424 11.89 -56.69 39.12
CA ALA A 424 11.86 -57.44 37.87
C ALA A 424 10.66 -58.42 37.78
N GLY A 425 9.85 -58.31 36.71
CA GLY A 425 8.97 -59.40 36.28
C GLY A 425 7.60 -59.08 35.66
N MET A 426 7.49 -58.15 34.69
CA MET A 426 6.33 -58.14 33.77
C MET A 426 6.82 -58.04 32.31
N GLU A 427 6.60 -59.11 31.55
CA GLU A 427 6.84 -59.18 30.11
C GLU A 427 5.77 -58.38 29.35
N ARG A 428 6.20 -57.62 28.34
CA ARG A 428 5.34 -56.94 27.36
C ARG A 428 4.59 -57.98 26.51
N PRO A 429 3.34 -57.74 26.07
CA PRO A 429 2.59 -58.70 25.25
C PRO A 429 3.25 -58.92 23.88
N GLN A 430 3.30 -60.19 23.42
CA GLN A 430 3.72 -60.55 22.07
C GLN A 430 2.60 -60.32 21.05
N ARG A 431 2.98 -59.86 19.85
CA ARG A 431 2.11 -59.71 18.66
C ARG A 431 1.44 -61.04 18.29
N PRO A 432 0.19 -61.04 17.80
CA PRO A 432 -0.37 -62.17 17.07
C PRO A 432 0.32 -62.34 15.70
N ASP A 433 0.79 -63.55 15.44
CA ASP A 433 1.37 -63.94 14.15
C ASP A 433 0.29 -64.03 13.05
N GLY A 434 0.54 -63.39 11.91
CA GLY A 434 0.18 -63.94 10.61
C GLY A 434 -0.77 -63.15 9.72
N GLU A 435 -0.37 -61.97 9.23
CA GLU A 435 -0.73 -61.51 7.88
C GLU A 435 0.51 -60.93 7.19
N ARG A 436 0.75 -61.39 5.96
CA ARG A 436 1.91 -61.08 5.13
C ARG A 436 1.60 -59.81 4.34
N PHE A 437 2.44 -58.79 4.44
CA PHE A 437 2.45 -57.68 3.47
C PHE A 437 2.63 -58.21 2.03
N PRO A 438 1.96 -57.61 1.02
CA PRO A 438 2.33 -57.80 -0.38
C PRO A 438 3.76 -57.28 -0.63
N GLU A 439 4.59 -58.06 -1.34
CA GLU A 439 5.96 -57.66 -1.71
C GLU A 439 5.95 -56.40 -2.60
N GLY A 440 6.70 -55.34 -2.20
CA GLY A 440 6.89 -54.18 -3.09
C GLY A 440 7.67 -52.96 -2.59
N THR A 441 7.61 -52.59 -1.31
CA THR A 441 8.27 -51.38 -0.81
C THR A 441 8.88 -51.64 0.57
N GLU A 442 10.21 -51.75 0.63
CA GLU A 442 10.92 -51.62 1.90
C GLU A 442 11.10 -50.13 2.19
N PRO A 443 10.73 -49.62 3.38
CA PRO A 443 11.16 -48.30 3.80
C PRO A 443 12.69 -48.30 4.01
N PRO A 444 13.40 -47.21 3.69
CA PRO A 444 14.83 -47.13 3.96
C PRO A 444 15.10 -47.20 5.47
N ASP A 445 15.97 -48.14 5.85
CA ASP A 445 16.47 -48.30 7.22
C ASP A 445 17.13 -47.00 7.72
N GLY A 446 16.59 -46.39 8.79
CA GLY A 446 17.25 -45.22 9.37
C GLY A 446 16.65 -44.50 10.57
N PHE A 447 15.41 -44.72 11.01
CA PHE A 447 14.82 -43.92 12.10
C PHE A 447 14.80 -44.67 13.43
N GLY A 448 15.95 -44.67 14.09
CA GLY A 448 16.02 -44.89 15.53
C GLY A 448 15.73 -43.58 16.25
N GLY A 449 14.55 -43.47 16.86
CA GLY A 449 14.24 -42.41 17.81
C GLY A 449 15.32 -42.32 18.88
N GLY A 450 15.95 -41.15 18.98
CA GLY A 450 17.02 -40.89 19.93
C GLY A 450 17.36 -39.42 19.92
N MET A 451 17.14 -38.77 21.07
CA MET A 451 17.68 -37.45 21.38
C MET A 451 19.16 -37.37 20.98
N GLY A 452 19.49 -36.60 19.95
CA GLY A 452 20.85 -36.11 19.66
C GLY A 452 20.84 -34.62 19.98
N GLY A 453 21.63 -34.07 20.89
CA GLY A 453 23.06 -34.33 21.07
C GLY A 453 23.83 -33.21 20.39
N MET A 454 23.91 -32.07 21.10
CA MET A 454 24.69 -30.85 20.82
C MET A 454 25.92 -31.07 19.91
N HIS A 455 25.89 -30.48 18.73
CA HIS A 455 27.09 -30.14 17.96
C HIS A 455 26.89 -28.74 17.36
N GLY A 456 27.56 -27.75 17.95
CA GLY A 456 27.45 -26.35 17.53
C GLY A 456 27.90 -26.11 16.10
N MET A 457 27.11 -25.33 15.36
CA MET A 457 27.52 -24.77 14.08
C MET A 457 28.52 -23.64 14.30
N GLY A 458 29.72 -23.82 13.76
CA GLY A 458 30.56 -22.69 13.41
C GLY A 458 29.98 -22.05 12.16
N SER A 459 29.86 -20.72 12.19
CA SER A 459 29.69 -19.85 11.03
C SER A 459 30.46 -20.40 9.82
N SER A 460 29.74 -20.86 8.80
CA SER A 460 30.25 -20.82 7.43
C SER A 460 30.21 -19.34 7.00
N SER A 461 31.35 -18.85 6.52
CA SER A 461 31.53 -17.49 6.02
C SER A 461 30.99 -17.40 4.59
N GLU A 462 29.68 -17.43 4.42
CA GLU A 462 29.09 -17.19 3.10
C GLU A 462 28.95 -15.68 2.87
N THR A 463 29.26 -15.25 1.64
CA THR A 463 29.21 -13.86 1.21
C THR A 463 27.76 -13.41 1.04
N GLU A 464 27.38 -12.29 1.66
CA GLU A 464 26.10 -11.61 1.43
C GLU A 464 25.93 -11.29 -0.07
N THR A 465 24.75 -11.59 -0.64
CA THR A 465 24.45 -11.37 -2.07
C THR A 465 22.96 -11.10 -2.31
N TYR A 466 22.67 -10.32 -3.35
CA TYR A 466 21.32 -10.04 -3.84
C TYR A 466 20.76 -11.11 -4.78
N ASP A 467 21.60 -12.05 -5.22
CA ASP A 467 21.25 -13.12 -6.15
C ASP A 467 20.77 -14.38 -5.41
N PHE A 468 19.48 -14.70 -5.48
CA PHE A 468 18.88 -15.91 -4.89
C PHE A 468 18.95 -17.06 -5.89
N VAL A 469 20.08 -17.78 -5.89
CA VAL A 469 20.31 -18.90 -6.82
C VAL A 469 19.58 -20.17 -6.36
N LEU A 470 18.41 -20.43 -6.96
CA LEU A 470 17.56 -21.57 -6.67
C LEU A 470 17.98 -22.80 -7.48
N THR A 471 18.22 -23.93 -6.81
CA THR A 471 18.54 -25.22 -7.47
C THR A 471 17.91 -26.39 -6.73
N ASN A 472 18.01 -27.61 -7.28
CA ASN A 472 17.65 -28.81 -6.52
C ASN A 472 18.51 -29.06 -5.28
N GLU A 473 19.68 -28.42 -5.13
CA GLU A 473 20.55 -28.58 -3.94
C GLU A 473 20.47 -27.36 -2.99
N SER A 474 19.92 -26.23 -3.45
CA SER A 474 19.83 -24.95 -2.75
C SER A 474 18.42 -24.38 -2.88
N ARG A 475 17.61 -24.52 -1.81
CA ARG A 475 16.20 -24.08 -1.75
C ARG A 475 15.89 -23.19 -0.56
N SER A 476 16.87 -22.95 0.32
CA SER A 476 16.73 -22.26 1.59
C SER A 476 17.72 -21.10 1.68
N PHE A 477 17.19 -19.90 1.87
CA PHE A 477 17.95 -18.66 1.96
C PHE A 477 17.74 -18.04 3.33
N THR A 478 18.83 -17.77 4.02
CA THR A 478 18.83 -17.29 5.42
C THR A 478 19.50 -15.93 5.54
N ASN A 479 19.20 -15.23 6.63
CA ASN A 479 19.60 -13.85 6.84
C ASN A 479 19.15 -12.94 5.69
N VAL A 480 17.90 -13.11 5.24
CA VAL A 480 17.30 -12.23 4.23
C VAL A 480 17.07 -10.86 4.86
N SER A 481 17.66 -9.82 4.29
CA SER A 481 17.69 -8.48 4.89
C SER A 481 17.75 -7.37 3.85
N SER A 482 17.21 -6.20 4.20
CA SER A 482 17.36 -4.93 3.47
C SER A 482 18.58 -4.14 3.94
N ALA A 483 19.25 -4.58 5.01
CA ALA A 483 20.43 -3.91 5.51
C ALA A 483 21.48 -3.77 4.41
N ALA A 484 22.23 -2.66 4.41
CA ALA A 484 23.33 -2.52 3.48
C ALA A 484 24.33 -3.68 3.69
N ILE A 485 24.69 -4.38 2.60
CA ILE A 485 25.70 -5.44 2.64
C ILE A 485 26.97 -4.89 3.28
N SER A 486 27.34 -5.46 4.42
CA SER A 486 28.45 -4.96 5.24
C SER A 486 29.81 -5.33 4.63
N THR A 487 29.82 -6.36 3.78
CA THR A 487 30.98 -6.85 3.04
C THR A 487 30.63 -7.11 1.58
N LEU A 488 31.10 -6.24 0.69
CA LEU A 488 30.90 -6.40 -0.76
C LEU A 488 31.41 -7.76 -1.27
N PRO A 489 30.76 -8.36 -2.30
CA PRO A 489 31.20 -9.63 -2.88
C PRO A 489 32.53 -9.53 -3.65
N PHE A 490 33.05 -8.30 -3.81
CA PHE A 490 34.23 -8.00 -4.61
C PHE A 490 35.53 -8.14 -3.82
N SER A 491 36.27 -9.21 -4.10
CA SER A 491 37.57 -9.48 -3.47
C SER A 491 38.66 -8.44 -3.76
N ASP A 492 38.46 -7.59 -4.77
CA ASP A 492 39.35 -6.50 -5.18
C ASP A 492 38.89 -5.10 -4.71
N VAL A 493 37.91 -5.03 -3.81
CA VAL A 493 37.45 -3.79 -3.14
C VAL A 493 37.70 -3.91 -1.63
N PRO A 494 38.91 -3.59 -1.14
CA PRO A 494 39.22 -3.65 0.29
C PRO A 494 38.39 -2.65 1.09
N ALA A 495 37.94 -3.04 2.30
CA ALA A 495 37.18 -2.18 3.22
C ALA A 495 37.91 -0.89 3.66
N ASP A 496 39.24 -0.83 3.52
CA ASP A 496 40.05 0.36 3.80
C ASP A 496 40.40 1.19 2.55
N ALA A 497 39.87 0.83 1.38
CA ALA A 497 40.05 1.59 0.15
C ALA A 497 39.24 2.90 0.19
N TRP A 498 39.79 3.97 -0.37
CA TRP A 498 39.16 5.29 -0.38
C TRP A 498 37.81 5.32 -1.12
N TYR A 499 37.57 4.36 -2.01
CA TYR A 499 36.35 4.22 -2.80
C TYR A 499 35.39 3.17 -2.24
N TYR A 500 35.70 2.50 -1.12
CA TYR A 500 34.88 1.39 -0.62
C TYR A 500 33.43 1.82 -0.40
N ASP A 501 33.22 2.88 0.38
CA ASP A 501 31.88 3.37 0.73
C ASP A 501 31.08 3.72 -0.53
N ALA A 502 31.68 4.46 -1.47
CA ALA A 502 31.02 4.82 -2.72
C ALA A 502 30.70 3.62 -3.62
N VAL A 503 31.55 2.59 -3.64
CA VAL A 503 31.27 1.36 -4.40
C VAL A 503 30.20 0.54 -3.69
N ALA A 504 30.19 0.51 -2.36
CA ALA A 504 29.16 -0.18 -1.60
C ALA A 504 27.80 0.46 -1.82
N GLU A 505 27.73 1.78 -1.68
CA GLU A 505 26.51 2.55 -1.89
C GLU A 505 25.99 2.45 -3.32
N ALA A 506 26.85 2.65 -4.32
CA ALA A 506 26.42 2.48 -5.72
C ALA A 506 26.01 1.04 -6.07
N TYR A 507 26.59 0.02 -5.40
CA TYR A 507 26.21 -1.37 -5.58
C TYR A 507 24.86 -1.68 -4.93
N ASN A 508 24.66 -1.21 -3.70
CA ASN A 508 23.40 -1.35 -2.96
C ASN A 508 22.26 -0.57 -3.63
N ALA A 509 22.55 0.57 -4.26
CA ALA A 509 21.61 1.34 -5.08
C ALA A 509 21.39 0.74 -6.49
N GLY A 510 21.95 -0.44 -6.79
CA GLY A 510 21.81 -1.11 -8.09
C GLY A 510 22.46 -0.41 -9.28
N LEU A 511 23.15 0.73 -9.09
CA LEU A 511 23.77 1.50 -10.17
C LEU A 511 24.91 0.74 -10.85
N ILE A 512 25.70 0.02 -10.05
CA ILE A 512 26.89 -0.68 -10.51
C ILE A 512 26.80 -2.18 -10.24
N VAL A 513 27.46 -2.94 -11.11
CA VAL A 513 27.63 -4.39 -10.96
C VAL A 513 29.10 -4.75 -11.09
N GLY A 514 29.48 -5.93 -10.58
CA GLY A 514 30.81 -6.48 -10.77
C GLY A 514 31.13 -6.73 -12.25
N THR A 515 32.42 -6.73 -12.58
CA THR A 515 32.92 -7.27 -13.86
C THR A 515 32.86 -8.80 -13.90
N THR A 516 32.79 -9.43 -12.73
CA THR A 516 32.44 -10.84 -12.48
C THR A 516 31.74 -10.90 -11.12
N GLU A 517 31.18 -12.06 -10.74
CA GLU A 517 30.60 -12.31 -9.41
C GLU A 517 31.50 -11.88 -8.23
N THR A 518 32.84 -11.93 -8.39
CA THR A 518 33.79 -11.68 -7.28
C THR A 518 34.80 -10.55 -7.54
N GLN A 519 34.62 -9.78 -8.63
CA GLN A 519 35.54 -8.71 -9.03
C GLN A 519 34.80 -7.46 -9.50
N PHE A 520 35.11 -6.30 -8.93
CA PHE A 520 34.61 -5.00 -9.36
C PHE A 520 35.49 -4.32 -10.42
N SER A 521 36.80 -4.63 -10.44
CA SER A 521 37.83 -3.96 -11.24
C SER A 521 37.91 -2.44 -10.98
N PRO A 522 38.22 -1.98 -9.75
CA PRO A 522 38.15 -0.55 -9.38
C PRO A 522 39.06 0.35 -10.22
N ASP A 523 40.26 -0.12 -10.59
CA ASP A 523 41.22 0.61 -11.45
C ASP A 523 40.93 0.43 -12.96
N GLY A 524 39.89 -0.32 -13.31
CA GLY A 524 39.49 -0.56 -14.70
C GLY A 524 39.04 0.73 -15.38
N THR A 525 39.46 0.94 -16.62
CA THR A 525 39.06 2.10 -17.42
C THR A 525 37.57 2.01 -17.78
N LEU A 526 36.80 3.05 -17.45
CA LEU A 526 35.37 3.13 -17.75
C LEU A 526 35.13 3.42 -19.24
N THR A 527 34.21 2.69 -19.83
CA THR A 527 33.70 2.92 -21.18
C THR A 527 32.44 3.79 -21.19
N ALA A 528 32.15 4.40 -22.34
CA ALA A 528 30.92 5.21 -22.50
C ALA A 528 29.64 4.36 -22.34
N ALA A 529 29.67 3.09 -22.75
CA ALA A 529 28.58 2.12 -22.57
C ALA A 529 28.30 1.82 -21.09
N GLU A 530 29.34 1.67 -20.27
CA GLU A 530 29.19 1.45 -18.84
C GLU A 530 28.55 2.65 -18.16
N LEU A 531 29.00 3.88 -18.44
CA LEU A 531 28.40 5.06 -17.81
C LEU A 531 26.92 5.21 -18.18
N VAL A 532 26.56 5.14 -19.48
CA VAL A 532 25.15 5.32 -19.88
C VAL A 532 24.27 4.22 -19.30
N THR A 533 24.79 3.01 -19.11
CA THR A 533 24.05 1.92 -18.46
C THR A 533 23.88 2.16 -16.97
N MET A 534 24.90 2.67 -16.26
CA MET A 534 24.76 3.06 -14.85
C MET A 534 23.70 4.16 -14.66
N LEU A 535 23.67 5.16 -15.55
CA LEU A 535 22.65 6.21 -15.53
C LEU A 535 21.25 5.67 -15.90
N TYR A 536 21.17 4.70 -16.81
CA TYR A 536 19.91 4.04 -17.15
C TYR A 536 19.36 3.20 -15.99
N ARG A 537 20.24 2.54 -15.21
CA ARG A 537 19.84 1.82 -13.98
C ARG A 537 19.31 2.76 -12.91
N ALA A 538 19.84 3.98 -12.81
CA ALA A 538 19.29 5.01 -11.93
C ALA A 538 17.85 5.41 -12.28
N GLN A 539 17.32 4.92 -13.41
CA GLN A 539 15.95 5.13 -13.88
C GLN A 539 15.14 3.82 -13.89
N GLY A 540 15.58 2.80 -13.15
CA GLY A 540 14.95 1.47 -13.12
C GLY A 540 15.20 0.62 -14.37
N GLY A 541 16.07 1.05 -15.28
CA GLY A 541 16.37 0.33 -16.51
C GLY A 541 17.20 -0.94 -16.30
N GLY A 542 16.68 -2.10 -16.71
CA GLY A 542 17.40 -3.38 -16.69
C GLY A 542 18.48 -3.52 -17.77
N THR A 543 19.39 -4.49 -17.59
CA THR A 543 20.43 -4.81 -18.59
C THR A 543 19.96 -5.86 -19.57
N ASP A 544 19.02 -5.51 -20.44
CA ASP A 544 18.64 -6.44 -21.47
C ASP A 544 19.81 -6.64 -22.45
N SER A 545 20.38 -7.84 -22.43
CA SER A 545 21.10 -8.39 -23.57
C SER A 545 20.06 -8.94 -24.54
N ALA A 546 19.79 -8.20 -25.62
CA ALA A 546 18.98 -8.73 -26.70
C ALA A 546 19.52 -10.10 -27.14
N ALA A 547 18.63 -11.09 -27.29
CA ALA A 547 18.93 -12.41 -27.86
C ALA A 547 19.68 -12.32 -29.22
N ASP A 548 19.62 -11.16 -29.88
CA ASP A 548 20.55 -10.65 -30.88
C ASP A 548 20.84 -9.14 -30.63
N GLY A 549 21.99 -8.75 -30.01
CA GLY A 549 22.40 -7.34 -29.82
C GLY A 549 23.58 -7.15 -28.84
N ASN A 550 23.96 -5.90 -28.51
CA ASN A 550 24.91 -5.61 -27.42
C ASN A 550 24.15 -5.31 -26.12
N TRP A 551 24.75 -5.65 -24.97
CA TRP A 551 24.19 -5.44 -23.62
C TRP A 551 23.85 -3.99 -23.25
N TYR A 552 24.36 -3.01 -24.00
CA TYR A 552 24.16 -1.57 -23.75
C TYR A 552 23.20 -0.90 -24.74
N ASP A 553 22.63 -1.64 -25.70
CA ASP A 553 21.88 -1.03 -26.81
C ASP A 553 20.62 -0.28 -26.30
N ALA A 554 19.92 -0.81 -25.29
CA ALA A 554 18.76 -0.15 -24.67
C ALA A 554 19.15 1.17 -23.97
N ALA A 555 20.17 1.13 -23.10
CA ALA A 555 20.67 2.30 -22.40
C ALA A 555 21.19 3.38 -23.38
N ALA A 556 21.86 2.97 -24.46
CA ALA A 556 22.35 3.91 -25.48
C ALA A 556 21.20 4.57 -26.26
N ALA A 557 20.13 3.83 -26.58
CA ALA A 557 18.94 4.39 -27.23
C ALA A 557 18.24 5.40 -26.32
N TRP A 558 18.01 5.02 -25.05
CA TRP A 558 17.45 5.91 -24.03
C TRP A 558 18.29 7.18 -23.86
N GLY A 559 19.62 7.06 -23.78
CA GLY A 559 20.49 8.22 -23.63
C GLY A 559 20.46 9.16 -24.85
N ASP A 560 20.25 8.64 -26.06
CA ASP A 560 20.15 9.45 -27.28
C ASP A 560 18.79 10.18 -27.34
N GLU A 561 17.71 9.46 -27.03
CA GLU A 561 16.34 10.01 -26.99
C GLU A 561 16.21 11.14 -25.98
N ASN A 562 16.85 11.02 -24.81
CA ASN A 562 16.80 12.01 -23.73
C ASN A 562 17.94 13.04 -23.78
N GLY A 563 18.74 13.04 -24.85
CA GLY A 563 19.77 14.05 -25.07
C GLY A 563 20.98 14.00 -24.10
N ILE A 564 21.18 12.86 -23.43
CA ILE A 564 22.31 12.60 -22.53
C ILE A 564 23.58 12.33 -23.34
N ILE A 565 23.45 11.69 -24.51
CA ILE A 565 24.55 11.45 -25.46
C ILE A 565 24.29 12.15 -26.80
N ASN A 566 25.34 12.27 -27.63
CA ASN A 566 25.28 12.82 -29.01
C ASN A 566 24.78 14.26 -29.18
N THR A 567 24.80 15.06 -28.11
CA THR A 567 24.19 16.40 -28.08
C THR A 567 25.16 17.57 -28.28
N GLY A 568 26.47 17.32 -28.48
CA GLY A 568 27.39 18.32 -29.06
C GLY A 568 28.88 18.15 -28.70
N GLY A 569 29.76 18.50 -29.63
CA GLY A 569 31.22 18.62 -29.41
C GLY A 569 32.04 17.32 -29.52
N TRP A 570 31.42 16.16 -29.31
CA TRP A 570 32.03 14.84 -29.46
C TRP A 570 31.00 13.80 -29.96
N THR A 571 31.46 12.60 -30.36
CA THR A 571 30.60 11.51 -30.87
C THR A 571 30.64 10.34 -29.91
N PHE A 572 29.48 9.85 -29.48
CA PHE A 572 29.38 8.70 -28.60
C PHE A 572 29.98 7.46 -29.27
N SER A 573 30.81 6.73 -28.53
CA SER A 573 31.41 5.47 -28.96
C SER A 573 31.40 4.51 -27.79
N ALA A 574 30.41 3.62 -27.77
CA ALA A 574 30.09 2.70 -26.67
C ALA A 574 31.32 2.06 -26.01
N ASN A 575 32.22 1.46 -26.80
CA ASN A 575 33.37 0.71 -26.30
C ASN A 575 34.66 1.54 -26.14
N SER A 576 34.59 2.86 -26.35
CA SER A 576 35.75 3.74 -26.15
C SER A 576 35.86 4.14 -24.68
N ALA A 577 37.10 4.30 -24.21
CA ALA A 577 37.37 4.87 -22.89
C ALA A 577 36.83 6.30 -22.82
N LEU A 578 36.10 6.62 -21.75
CA LEU A 578 35.46 7.91 -21.56
C LEU A 578 36.46 8.90 -20.92
N THR A 579 36.57 10.12 -21.46
CA THR A 579 37.38 11.17 -20.83
C THR A 579 36.59 11.89 -19.72
N ARG A 580 37.29 12.53 -18.80
CA ARG A 580 36.68 13.33 -17.72
C ARG A 580 35.75 14.43 -18.22
N GLU A 581 36.12 15.13 -19.28
CA GLU A 581 35.25 16.18 -19.85
C GLU A 581 34.01 15.61 -20.57
N GLN A 582 34.08 14.39 -21.12
CA GLN A 582 32.92 13.70 -21.70
C GLN A 582 31.98 13.20 -20.59
N MET A 583 32.54 12.67 -19.50
CA MET A 583 31.77 12.29 -18.32
C MET A 583 31.03 13.50 -17.73
N MET A 584 31.70 14.65 -17.59
CA MET A 584 31.07 15.88 -17.07
C MET A 584 29.89 16.33 -17.94
N ASP A 585 30.04 16.30 -19.27
CA ASP A 585 28.97 16.62 -20.21
C ASP A 585 27.77 15.65 -20.05
N MET A 586 28.01 14.33 -20.00
CA MET A 586 26.95 13.34 -19.78
C MET A 586 26.25 13.51 -18.43
N LEU A 587 27.00 13.67 -17.34
CA LEU A 587 26.42 13.84 -16.00
C LEU A 587 25.62 15.14 -15.90
N TYR A 588 26.13 16.25 -16.42
CA TYR A 588 25.40 17.51 -16.39
C TYR A 588 24.06 17.42 -17.13
N ARG A 589 24.05 16.70 -18.26
CA ARG A 589 22.83 16.45 -19.05
C ARG A 589 21.87 15.53 -18.33
N PHE A 590 22.38 14.47 -17.70
CA PHE A 590 21.57 13.59 -16.86
C PHE A 590 20.92 14.37 -15.72
N LEU A 591 21.68 15.14 -14.94
CA LEU A 591 21.12 15.99 -13.88
C LEU A 591 20.09 17.01 -14.41
N THR A 592 20.29 17.54 -15.62
CA THR A 592 19.29 18.42 -16.25
C THR A 592 18.03 17.65 -16.64
N TYR A 593 18.17 16.40 -17.10
CA TYR A 593 17.06 15.51 -17.40
C TYR A 593 16.29 15.11 -16.12
N GLU A 594 16.99 14.90 -14.99
CA GLU A 594 16.41 14.72 -13.65
C GLU A 594 15.82 16.02 -13.05
N ASN A 595 15.69 17.09 -13.84
CA ASN A 595 15.22 18.41 -13.40
C ASN A 595 16.02 19.05 -12.25
N VAL A 596 17.27 18.62 -12.04
CA VAL A 596 18.17 19.19 -11.02
C VAL A 596 18.75 20.53 -11.51
N SER A 597 18.31 21.62 -10.88
CA SER A 597 18.75 22.98 -11.24
C SER A 597 20.07 23.37 -10.57
N LEU A 598 21.19 23.16 -11.26
CA LEU A 598 22.51 23.64 -10.81
C LEU A 598 22.69 25.13 -11.14
N THR A 599 22.28 26.03 -10.24
CA THR A 599 22.31 27.49 -10.48
C THR A 599 23.68 28.13 -10.21
N ALA A 600 24.46 27.57 -9.29
CA ALA A 600 25.80 28.04 -8.96
C ALA A 600 26.79 27.79 -10.13
N VAL A 601 27.73 28.72 -10.31
CA VAL A 601 28.79 28.66 -11.32
C VAL A 601 30.09 29.04 -10.65
N ASP A 602 31.12 28.20 -10.76
CA ASP A 602 32.42 28.45 -10.16
C ASP A 602 33.43 29.01 -11.18
N ASP A 603 34.41 29.80 -10.69
CA ASP A 603 35.53 30.28 -11.50
C ASP A 603 36.63 29.22 -11.57
N LEU A 604 36.71 28.53 -12.72
CA LEU A 604 37.71 27.48 -12.94
C LEU A 604 39.15 28.00 -13.09
N SER A 605 39.40 29.31 -13.06
CA SER A 605 40.73 29.89 -13.23
C SER A 605 41.75 29.43 -12.18
N GLY A 606 41.28 28.90 -11.03
CA GLY A 606 42.09 28.26 -10.01
C GLY A 606 42.76 26.95 -10.45
N PHE A 607 42.23 26.27 -11.47
CA PHE A 607 42.80 25.02 -12.00
C PHE A 607 43.80 25.30 -13.12
N ALA A 608 45.01 24.74 -13.00
CA ALA A 608 46.13 24.99 -13.91
C ALA A 608 45.86 24.55 -15.36
N ASP A 609 44.98 23.57 -15.54
CA ASP A 609 44.60 22.96 -16.80
C ASP A 609 43.22 23.41 -17.30
N SER A 610 42.58 24.40 -16.65
CA SER A 610 41.27 24.92 -17.04
C SER A 610 41.22 25.35 -18.52
N ALA A 611 42.32 25.86 -19.07
CA ALA A 611 42.42 26.23 -20.50
C ALA A 611 42.36 25.04 -21.47
N SER A 612 42.48 23.80 -20.99
CA SER A 612 42.43 22.57 -21.80
C SER A 612 41.04 21.95 -21.91
N ILE A 613 40.07 22.41 -21.11
CA ILE A 613 38.68 21.94 -21.19
C ILE A 613 38.08 22.42 -22.52
N SER A 614 37.52 21.49 -23.28
CA SER A 614 36.86 21.76 -24.55
C SER A 614 35.66 22.68 -24.37
N ASP A 615 35.34 23.50 -25.39
CA ASP A 615 34.24 24.48 -25.33
C ASP A 615 32.89 23.81 -25.00
N TYR A 616 32.66 22.58 -25.48
CA TYR A 616 31.41 21.86 -25.24
C TYR A 616 31.22 21.45 -23.77
N ALA A 617 32.32 21.18 -23.04
CA ALA A 617 32.28 20.71 -21.65
C ALA A 617 32.44 21.85 -20.63
N ARG A 618 32.71 23.08 -21.09
CA ARG A 618 33.03 24.22 -20.23
C ARG A 618 31.94 24.48 -19.18
N GLN A 619 30.70 24.58 -19.64
CA GLN A 619 29.55 24.88 -18.78
C GLN A 619 29.30 23.75 -17.76
N ALA A 620 29.37 22.50 -18.21
CA ALA A 620 29.23 21.34 -17.35
C ALA A 620 30.31 21.34 -16.25
N ALA A 621 31.57 21.60 -16.60
CA ALA A 621 32.66 21.69 -15.63
C ALA A 621 32.44 22.82 -14.61
N GLU A 622 32.02 24.01 -15.04
CA GLU A 622 31.77 25.15 -14.14
C GLU A 622 30.65 24.87 -13.13
N LYS A 623 29.57 24.20 -13.55
CA LYS A 623 28.43 23.87 -12.70
C LYS A 623 28.69 22.68 -11.78
N LEU A 624 29.29 21.60 -12.30
CA LEU A 624 29.57 20.40 -11.51
C LEU A 624 30.67 20.61 -10.46
N VAL A 625 31.62 21.52 -10.71
CA VAL A 625 32.61 21.93 -9.70
C VAL A 625 31.96 22.80 -8.62
N ALA A 626 31.08 23.74 -9.00
CA ALA A 626 30.33 24.55 -8.05
C ALA A 626 29.46 23.70 -7.10
N ALA A 627 28.87 22.63 -7.63
CA ALA A 627 28.08 21.66 -6.89
C ALA A 627 28.92 20.65 -6.09
N GLY A 628 30.26 20.68 -6.17
CA GLY A 628 31.13 19.73 -5.46
C GLY A 628 31.12 18.29 -6.02
N LEU A 629 30.33 18.02 -7.06
CA LEU A 629 30.25 16.72 -7.74
C LEU A 629 31.58 16.35 -8.41
N ILE A 630 32.24 17.33 -9.00
CA ILE A 630 33.56 17.19 -9.60
C ILE A 630 34.60 17.93 -8.77
N VAL A 631 35.59 17.18 -8.29
CA VAL A 631 36.71 17.73 -7.54
C VAL A 631 38.00 17.52 -8.33
N GLY A 632 38.79 18.58 -8.48
CA GLY A 632 40.14 18.50 -9.06
C GLY A 632 41.20 18.09 -8.04
N ASP A 633 42.37 17.70 -8.52
CA ASP A 633 43.51 17.33 -7.68
C ASP A 633 44.67 18.33 -7.80
N GLU A 634 45.87 17.96 -7.30
CA GLU A 634 47.07 18.79 -7.40
C GLU A 634 47.49 19.12 -8.85
N THR A 635 47.00 18.36 -9.83
CA THR A 635 47.31 18.50 -11.27
C THR A 635 46.23 19.25 -12.04
N GLY A 636 45.03 19.38 -11.49
CA GLY A 636 43.90 20.12 -12.07
C GLY A 636 42.63 19.28 -12.18
N LEU A 637 41.79 19.58 -13.18
CA LEU A 637 40.55 18.85 -13.45
C LEU A 637 40.75 17.62 -14.34
N ARG A 638 41.89 17.54 -15.03
CA ARG A 638 42.34 16.47 -15.93
C ARG A 638 41.34 16.17 -17.06
N PRO A 639 40.87 17.16 -17.85
CA PRO A 639 39.72 16.97 -18.75
C PRO A 639 39.92 15.89 -19.82
N ALA A 640 41.15 15.71 -20.31
CA ALA A 640 41.47 14.73 -21.35
C ALA A 640 41.82 13.32 -20.83
N ASP A 641 41.95 13.14 -19.51
CA ASP A 641 42.29 11.85 -18.91
C ASP A 641 41.04 10.95 -18.83
N THR A 642 41.26 9.63 -18.83
CA THR A 642 40.18 8.64 -18.64
C THR A 642 39.85 8.44 -17.17
N LEU A 643 38.63 7.98 -16.84
CA LEU A 643 38.25 7.63 -15.47
C LEU A 643 38.38 6.14 -15.18
N THR A 644 38.59 5.83 -13.91
CA THR A 644 38.46 4.49 -13.35
C THR A 644 37.02 4.22 -12.89
N ARG A 645 36.63 2.94 -12.78
CA ARG A 645 35.31 2.52 -12.25
C ARG A 645 35.08 3.02 -10.82
N ALA A 646 36.10 3.02 -9.98
CA ALA A 646 36.04 3.56 -8.63
C ALA A 646 35.77 5.09 -8.59
N GLU A 647 36.49 5.88 -9.40
CA GLU A 647 36.23 7.32 -9.51
C GLU A 647 34.81 7.61 -9.99
N THR A 648 34.30 6.80 -10.91
CA THR A 648 32.92 6.93 -11.41
C THR A 648 31.88 6.64 -10.33
N ALA A 649 32.04 5.55 -9.56
CA ALA A 649 31.13 5.24 -8.46
C ALA A 649 31.03 6.41 -7.46
N THR A 650 32.16 7.00 -7.07
CA THR A 650 32.17 8.17 -6.17
C THR A 650 31.46 9.39 -6.74
N ILE A 651 31.55 9.62 -8.06
CA ILE A 651 30.86 10.77 -8.67
C ILE A 651 29.37 10.49 -8.80
N LEU A 652 28.97 9.25 -9.11
CA LEU A 652 27.56 8.86 -9.24
C LEU A 652 26.83 8.93 -7.90
N VAL A 653 27.44 8.45 -6.82
CA VAL A 653 26.88 8.56 -5.45
C VAL A 653 26.60 10.01 -5.08
N ARG A 654 27.58 10.91 -5.27
CA ARG A 654 27.36 12.35 -5.02
C ARG A 654 26.27 12.94 -5.90
N ALA A 655 26.16 12.45 -7.13
CA ALA A 655 25.11 12.90 -8.04
C ALA A 655 23.73 12.41 -7.60
N LEU A 656 23.61 11.18 -7.08
CA LEU A 656 22.38 10.68 -6.46
C LEU A 656 21.98 11.54 -5.26
N GLU A 657 22.90 11.78 -4.33
CA GLU A 657 22.67 12.66 -3.17
C GLU A 657 22.18 14.05 -3.62
N GLN A 658 22.72 14.55 -4.74
CA GLN A 658 22.33 15.84 -5.31
C GLN A 658 20.95 15.83 -5.98
N ILE A 659 20.54 14.69 -6.57
CA ILE A 659 19.20 14.50 -7.15
C ILE A 659 18.17 14.41 -6.03
N GLU A 660 18.44 13.57 -5.03
CA GLU A 660 17.56 13.36 -3.86
C GLU A 660 17.34 14.64 -3.06
N SER A 661 18.34 15.53 -3.00
CA SER A 661 18.23 16.81 -2.30
C SER A 661 17.74 17.99 -3.16
N ALA A 662 17.47 17.78 -4.45
CA ALA A 662 17.08 18.87 -5.34
C ALA A 662 15.58 19.15 -5.30
N VAL A 663 15.25 20.44 -5.31
CA VAL A 663 13.89 20.88 -5.62
C VAL A 663 13.60 20.58 -7.09
N GLN A 664 12.56 19.78 -7.33
CA GLN A 664 12.07 19.46 -8.67
C GLN A 664 10.92 20.39 -9.01
N ILE A 665 10.91 20.94 -10.23
CA ILE A 665 9.92 21.92 -10.67
C ILE A 665 9.32 21.46 -11.98
N TYR A 666 8.02 21.21 -11.99
CA TYR A 666 7.28 20.72 -13.13
C TYR A 666 6.33 21.80 -13.64
N PRO A 667 6.37 22.18 -14.93
CA PRO A 667 5.32 23.02 -15.51
C PRO A 667 3.99 22.26 -15.48
N VAL A 668 2.92 22.93 -15.09
CA VAL A 668 1.57 22.35 -15.07
C VAL A 668 0.93 22.56 -16.44
N THR A 669 0.82 21.47 -17.19
CA THR A 669 0.17 21.43 -18.50
C THR A 669 -1.24 20.86 -18.38
N VAL A 670 -2.18 21.42 -19.15
CA VAL A 670 -3.58 21.05 -19.08
C VAL A 670 -3.99 20.53 -20.45
N SER A 671 -4.63 19.36 -20.49
CA SER A 671 -5.14 18.80 -21.73
C SER A 671 -6.15 19.75 -22.37
N GLN A 672 -6.05 19.92 -23.69
CA GLN A 672 -6.90 20.82 -24.47
C GLN A 672 -8.42 20.57 -24.27
N SER A 673 -8.81 19.33 -23.97
CA SER A 673 -10.20 18.95 -23.67
C SER A 673 -10.75 19.57 -22.39
N LEU A 674 -9.89 20.00 -21.48
CA LEU A 674 -10.26 20.60 -20.19
C LEU A 674 -10.27 22.13 -20.22
N TYR A 675 -9.98 22.76 -21.38
CA TYR A 675 -10.04 24.21 -21.50
C TYR A 675 -11.48 24.70 -21.37
N THR A 676 -11.68 25.76 -20.61
CA THR A 676 -12.99 26.37 -20.44
C THR A 676 -13.43 27.04 -21.75
N SER A 677 -14.61 26.66 -22.22
CA SER A 677 -15.18 27.21 -23.44
C SER A 677 -15.52 28.70 -23.27
N PHE A 678 -15.08 29.52 -24.22
CA PHE A 678 -15.35 30.96 -24.24
C PHE A 678 -16.08 31.32 -25.54
N ALA A 679 -17.34 31.76 -25.45
CA ALA A 679 -18.19 32.03 -26.59
C ALA A 679 -18.65 33.50 -26.63
N GLU A 680 -17.93 34.34 -27.37
CA GLU A 680 -18.42 35.35 -28.34
C GLU A 680 -17.38 36.47 -28.60
N SER A 681 -17.24 36.81 -29.89
CA SER A 681 -16.53 37.95 -30.52
C SER A 681 -15.00 37.91 -30.75
N THR A 682 -14.25 36.93 -30.25
CA THR A 682 -12.77 36.88 -30.43
C THR A 682 -12.20 35.48 -30.67
N GLU A 683 -12.70 34.74 -31.67
CA GLU A 683 -12.02 33.51 -32.19
C GLU A 683 -10.52 33.76 -32.48
N ASP A 684 -10.11 35.00 -32.70
CA ASP A 684 -8.70 35.39 -32.95
C ASP A 684 -7.79 35.38 -31.69
N TYR A 685 -8.32 35.42 -30.46
CA TYR A 685 -7.49 35.59 -29.23
C TYR A 685 -7.41 34.35 -28.34
N PHE A 686 -8.48 33.55 -28.23
CA PHE A 686 -8.49 32.28 -27.49
C PHE A 686 -9.18 31.20 -28.34
N PRO A 687 -8.57 30.81 -29.48
CA PRO A 687 -9.21 29.93 -30.47
C PRO A 687 -9.59 28.56 -29.90
N ASP A 688 -8.88 28.10 -28.85
CA ASP A 688 -9.08 26.81 -28.22
C ASP A 688 -9.70 26.90 -26.81
N GLY A 689 -10.19 28.09 -26.41
CA GLY A 689 -10.71 28.36 -25.05
C GLY A 689 -9.68 28.93 -24.08
N ILE A 690 -10.09 29.12 -22.83
CA ILE A 690 -9.24 29.59 -21.72
C ILE A 690 -8.65 28.36 -21.01
N LYS A 691 -7.35 28.39 -20.70
CA LYS A 691 -6.70 27.31 -19.93
C LYS A 691 -7.31 27.27 -18.52
N THR A 692 -7.72 26.10 -18.06
CA THR A 692 -8.28 25.92 -16.70
C THR A 692 -7.16 25.87 -15.67
N GLY A 693 -7.25 26.65 -14.60
CA GLY A 693 -6.30 26.62 -13.49
C GLY A 693 -6.73 25.61 -12.42
N PHE A 694 -5.88 24.62 -12.12
CA PHE A 694 -6.09 23.60 -11.06
C PHE A 694 -5.08 23.77 -9.93
N GLY A 695 -4.77 25.03 -9.59
CA GLY A 695 -3.64 25.39 -8.73
C GLY A 695 -4.02 26.04 -7.40
N SER A 696 -5.31 26.22 -7.12
CA SER A 696 -5.77 26.92 -5.92
C SER A 696 -5.45 26.11 -4.64
N ALA A 697 -5.61 24.79 -4.66
CA ALA A 697 -4.97 23.88 -3.69
C ALA A 697 -4.68 22.50 -4.26
N ILE A 698 -3.80 21.75 -3.58
CA ILE A 698 -3.43 20.38 -3.95
C ILE A 698 -3.41 19.44 -2.74
N THR A 699 -3.66 18.16 -3.01
CA THR A 699 -3.42 17.08 -2.04
C THR A 699 -2.92 15.84 -2.76
N PHE A 700 -2.04 15.07 -2.11
CA PHE A 700 -1.42 13.90 -2.72
C PHE A 700 -2.45 12.78 -2.91
N LYS A 701 -2.51 12.23 -4.13
CA LYS A 701 -3.44 11.16 -4.50
C LYS A 701 -2.80 9.77 -4.39
N GLY A 702 -1.48 9.67 -4.49
CA GLY A 702 -0.73 8.42 -4.64
C GLY A 702 -0.04 8.37 -6.00
N TYR A 703 0.27 7.16 -6.48
CA TYR A 703 0.92 6.94 -7.77
C TYR A 703 -0.04 6.29 -8.78
N ASP A 704 0.18 6.50 -10.08
CA ASP A 704 -0.51 5.75 -11.13
C ASP A 704 0.06 4.34 -11.33
N ALA A 705 -0.51 3.56 -12.26
CA ALA A 705 -0.10 2.19 -12.53
C ALA A 705 1.33 2.06 -13.08
N GLU A 706 1.90 3.16 -13.58
CA GLU A 706 3.26 3.29 -14.06
C GLU A 706 4.22 3.87 -13.00
N GLY A 707 3.74 4.14 -11.78
CA GLY A 707 4.54 4.68 -10.68
C GLY A 707 4.75 6.19 -10.74
N ASN A 708 3.96 6.92 -11.54
CA ASN A 708 4.06 8.38 -11.61
C ASN A 708 3.27 9.03 -10.46
N PRO A 709 3.83 10.03 -9.74
CA PRO A 709 3.11 10.75 -8.70
C PRO A 709 1.84 11.43 -9.23
N GLN A 710 0.75 11.31 -8.50
CA GLN A 710 -0.52 11.97 -8.77
C GLN A 710 -0.98 12.85 -7.61
N PHE A 711 -1.62 13.96 -7.96
CA PHE A 711 -2.21 14.92 -7.05
C PHE A 711 -3.64 15.23 -7.47
N TYR A 712 -4.52 15.45 -6.51
CA TYR A 712 -5.75 16.19 -6.76
C TYR A 712 -5.42 17.67 -6.67
N GLY A 713 -5.77 18.45 -7.70
CA GLY A 713 -5.67 19.91 -7.69
C GLY A 713 -7.05 20.54 -7.90
N VAL A 714 -7.42 21.52 -7.10
CA VAL A 714 -8.74 22.18 -7.22
C VAL A 714 -8.62 23.51 -7.98
N THR A 715 -9.65 23.83 -8.75
CA THR A 715 -9.80 25.16 -9.37
C THR A 715 -10.38 26.16 -8.37
N ASP A 716 -10.12 27.46 -8.53
CA ASP A 716 -10.88 28.52 -7.86
C ASP A 716 -12.33 28.63 -8.42
N ARG A 717 -13.01 29.74 -8.14
CA ARG A 717 -14.31 30.14 -8.74
C ARG A 717 -14.35 30.32 -10.27
N GLY A 718 -13.25 30.12 -10.97
CA GLY A 718 -13.09 30.31 -12.40
C GLY A 718 -12.58 31.69 -12.79
N PRO A 719 -12.33 31.90 -14.10
CA PRO A 719 -11.76 33.13 -14.63
C PRO A 719 -12.53 34.37 -14.16
N SER A 720 -11.88 35.23 -13.39
CA SER A 720 -12.45 36.49 -12.92
C SER A 720 -11.42 37.62 -13.01
N LEU A 721 -11.82 38.80 -13.49
CA LEU A 721 -10.91 39.91 -13.78
C LEU A 721 -11.43 41.24 -13.23
N ASP A 722 -10.50 42.12 -12.88
CA ASP A 722 -10.85 43.51 -12.56
C ASP A 722 -11.45 44.23 -13.77
N VAL A 723 -12.45 45.07 -13.50
CA VAL A 723 -13.03 45.96 -14.52
C VAL A 723 -11.98 47.02 -14.92
N PRO A 724 -11.70 47.23 -16.22
CA PRO A 724 -10.79 48.29 -16.66
C PRO A 724 -11.20 49.67 -16.11
N GLU A 725 -10.23 50.43 -15.59
CA GLU A 725 -10.51 51.73 -14.93
C GLU A 725 -11.26 52.74 -15.82
N ASP A 726 -11.12 52.62 -17.15
CA ASP A 726 -11.73 53.49 -18.15
C ASP A 726 -13.05 52.95 -18.74
N ALA A 727 -13.57 51.82 -18.23
CA ALA A 727 -14.82 51.23 -18.67
C ALA A 727 -16.05 52.07 -18.26
N GLU A 728 -16.98 52.29 -19.19
CA GLU A 728 -18.29 52.90 -18.90
C GLU A 728 -19.28 51.82 -18.44
N LEU A 729 -19.59 51.81 -17.14
CA LEU A 729 -20.53 50.88 -16.54
C LEU A 729 -21.98 51.41 -16.60
N SER A 730 -22.93 50.48 -16.78
CA SER A 730 -24.36 50.81 -16.83
C SER A 730 -24.96 51.21 -15.47
N GLY A 731 -24.27 50.85 -14.38
CA GLY A 731 -24.64 51.14 -12.99
C GLY A 731 -23.48 51.73 -12.16
N THR A 732 -23.74 51.96 -10.87
CA THR A 732 -22.72 52.28 -9.87
C THR A 732 -22.63 51.11 -8.91
N TYR A 733 -21.43 50.56 -8.79
CA TYR A 733 -21.12 49.38 -7.98
C TYR A 733 -20.06 49.74 -6.95
N ASP A 734 -20.14 49.12 -5.76
CA ASP A 734 -19.12 49.28 -4.72
C ASP A 734 -17.86 48.46 -5.06
N ALA A 735 -18.06 47.27 -5.66
CA ALA A 735 -17.04 46.44 -6.30
C ALA A 735 -17.67 45.69 -7.48
N ALA A 736 -16.91 45.45 -8.55
CA ALA A 736 -17.37 44.68 -9.70
C ALA A 736 -16.22 43.90 -10.34
N LYS A 737 -16.53 42.70 -10.84
CA LYS A 737 -15.60 41.78 -11.51
C LYS A 737 -16.21 41.28 -12.82
N ILE A 738 -15.37 41.05 -13.81
CA ILE A 738 -15.75 40.45 -15.09
C ILE A 738 -15.56 38.94 -14.98
N PHE A 739 -16.59 38.17 -15.30
CA PHE A 739 -16.58 36.71 -15.40
C PHE A 739 -16.72 36.32 -16.87
N PRO A 740 -15.62 36.03 -17.59
CA PRO A 740 -15.67 35.65 -19.00
C PRO A 740 -16.44 34.35 -19.25
N THR A 741 -16.49 33.47 -18.26
CA THR A 741 -17.11 32.14 -18.33
C THR A 741 -18.04 31.97 -17.12
N PRO A 742 -19.19 32.66 -17.11
CA PRO A 742 -20.06 32.74 -15.93
C PRO A 742 -20.76 31.43 -15.57
N ASP A 743 -20.75 30.45 -16.48
CA ASP A 743 -21.23 29.09 -16.30
C ASP A 743 -20.09 28.10 -15.97
N PHE A 744 -18.89 28.59 -15.66
CA PHE A 744 -17.78 27.75 -15.21
C PHE A 744 -18.15 27.01 -13.93
N THR A 745 -17.85 25.71 -13.91
CA THR A 745 -18.05 24.85 -12.74
C THR A 745 -16.71 24.55 -12.10
N PRO A 746 -16.49 24.99 -10.86
CA PRO A 746 -15.30 24.61 -10.09
C PRO A 746 -15.13 23.09 -10.07
N SER A 747 -13.89 22.61 -10.19
CA SER A 747 -13.59 21.21 -10.45
C SER A 747 -12.33 20.76 -9.73
N ILE A 748 -12.18 19.44 -9.56
CA ILE A 748 -10.95 18.81 -9.05
C ILE A 748 -10.27 18.10 -10.22
N GLY A 749 -9.07 18.53 -10.58
CA GLY A 749 -8.22 17.90 -11.60
C GLY A 749 -7.34 16.81 -11.02
N ILE A 750 -7.01 15.82 -11.84
CA ILE A 750 -5.98 14.82 -11.52
C ILE A 750 -4.70 15.23 -12.24
N ILE A 751 -3.71 15.67 -11.47
CA ILE A 751 -2.39 16.10 -11.94
C ILE A 751 -1.44 14.90 -11.85
N THR A 752 -0.84 14.46 -12.96
CA THR A 752 0.14 13.36 -12.99
C THR A 752 1.51 13.88 -13.42
N ILE A 753 2.55 13.62 -12.64
CA ILE A 753 3.92 13.97 -13.01
C ILE A 753 4.50 12.89 -13.92
N LYS A 754 4.58 13.14 -15.23
CA LYS A 754 5.15 12.19 -16.18
C LYS A 754 5.86 12.89 -17.34
N GLY A 755 6.95 12.30 -17.81
CA GLY A 755 7.72 12.84 -18.94
C GLY A 755 8.31 14.24 -18.70
N GLY A 756 8.57 14.60 -17.43
CA GLY A 756 9.11 15.92 -17.05
C GLY A 756 8.08 17.04 -16.95
N GLU A 757 6.78 16.74 -17.00
CA GLU A 757 5.69 17.71 -16.83
C GLU A 757 4.67 17.23 -15.79
N ALA A 758 3.92 18.15 -15.19
CA ALA A 758 2.76 17.86 -14.37
C ALA A 758 1.50 18.04 -15.22
N ILE A 759 0.89 16.94 -15.66
CA ILE A 759 -0.16 16.94 -16.69
C ILE A 759 -1.53 16.72 -16.06
N VAL A 760 -2.48 17.60 -16.38
CA VAL A 760 -3.89 17.44 -16.03
C VAL A 760 -4.66 16.88 -17.23
N GLU A 761 -5.12 15.64 -17.11
CA GLU A 761 -5.84 14.94 -18.18
C GLU A 761 -7.32 14.69 -17.87
N GLU A 762 -7.66 14.66 -16.58
CA GLU A 762 -9.01 14.37 -16.09
C GLU A 762 -9.45 15.40 -15.05
N SER A 763 -10.76 15.64 -14.95
CA SER A 763 -11.34 16.47 -13.91
C SER A 763 -12.71 15.99 -13.44
N ILE A 764 -13.04 16.32 -12.19
CA ILE A 764 -14.26 15.98 -11.47
C ILE A 764 -15.01 17.29 -11.20
N PRO A 765 -16.10 17.59 -11.92
CA PRO A 765 -16.84 18.83 -11.72
C PRO A 765 -17.68 18.80 -10.44
N LEU A 766 -17.63 19.89 -9.67
CA LEU A 766 -18.37 20.03 -8.42
C LEU A 766 -19.84 20.39 -8.66
N LYS A 767 -20.72 19.71 -7.93
CA LYS A 767 -22.17 19.78 -8.10
C LYS A 767 -22.85 19.89 -6.76
N ASN A 768 -24.02 20.51 -6.77
CA ASN A 768 -24.98 20.41 -5.67
C ASN A 768 -25.42 18.95 -5.45
N ALA A 769 -26.00 18.67 -4.28
CA ALA A 769 -26.56 17.36 -3.93
C ALA A 769 -27.60 16.83 -4.93
N ASP A 770 -28.27 17.72 -5.69
CA ASP A 770 -29.25 17.35 -6.72
C ASP A 770 -28.63 17.11 -8.11
N GLY A 771 -27.30 17.24 -8.23
CA GLY A 771 -26.53 17.09 -9.46
C GLY A 771 -26.45 18.34 -10.33
N THR A 772 -27.02 19.47 -9.91
CA THR A 772 -26.84 20.75 -10.60
C THR A 772 -25.39 21.22 -10.44
N PRO A 773 -24.65 21.53 -11.51
CA PRO A 773 -23.29 22.06 -11.42
C PRO A 773 -23.24 23.31 -10.55
N LEU A 774 -22.19 23.45 -9.74
CA LEU A 774 -21.89 24.70 -9.05
C LEU A 774 -21.39 25.75 -10.05
N THR A 775 -21.46 27.03 -9.66
CA THR A 775 -20.80 28.13 -10.36
C THR A 775 -19.91 28.89 -9.39
N GLY A 776 -18.93 29.63 -9.91
CA GLY A 776 -18.14 30.56 -9.09
C GLY A 776 -18.70 31.98 -9.01
N LEU A 777 -19.94 32.20 -9.44
CA LEU A 777 -20.59 33.50 -9.30
C LEU A 777 -20.73 33.87 -7.81
N PRO A 778 -20.65 35.16 -7.45
CA PRO A 778 -20.72 35.58 -6.06
C PRO A 778 -22.07 35.27 -5.42
N LEU A 779 -22.05 35.07 -4.11
CA LEU A 779 -23.25 34.88 -3.29
C LEU A 779 -24.10 36.16 -3.20
N PRO A 780 -25.44 36.05 -3.07
CA PRO A 780 -26.33 37.20 -3.00
C PRO A 780 -26.00 38.20 -1.89
N ALA A 781 -26.06 39.49 -2.22
CA ALA A 781 -25.76 40.55 -1.26
C ALA A 781 -26.57 40.46 0.05
N GLY A 782 -25.86 40.43 1.17
CA GLY A 782 -26.44 40.34 2.51
C GLY A 782 -26.58 38.91 3.04
N GLU A 783 -26.26 37.89 2.25
CA GLU A 783 -26.12 36.52 2.71
C GLU A 783 -24.75 36.28 3.36
N LEU A 784 -24.67 35.22 4.17
CA LEU A 784 -23.42 34.78 4.77
C LEU A 784 -22.45 34.38 3.65
N GLY A 785 -21.24 34.91 3.69
CA GLY A 785 -20.25 34.71 2.63
C GLY A 785 -20.33 35.69 1.47
N ALA A 786 -21.33 36.58 1.42
CA ALA A 786 -21.39 37.60 0.37
C ALA A 786 -20.15 38.51 0.39
N THR A 787 -19.59 38.74 -0.79
CA THR A 787 -18.38 39.56 -1.00
C THR A 787 -18.73 41.02 -1.27
N GLY A 788 -19.98 41.26 -1.71
CA GLY A 788 -20.49 42.57 -2.11
C GLY A 788 -20.10 42.97 -3.54
N GLU A 789 -19.38 42.10 -4.26
CA GLU A 789 -19.02 42.34 -5.65
C GLU A 789 -20.20 42.06 -6.60
N THR A 790 -20.27 42.82 -7.68
CA THR A 790 -21.23 42.58 -8.77
C THR A 790 -20.53 41.86 -9.91
N ALA A 791 -21.05 40.68 -10.29
CA ALA A 791 -20.56 39.92 -11.43
C ALA A 791 -21.06 40.51 -12.76
N LEU A 792 -20.13 40.77 -13.67
CA LEU A 792 -20.38 41.30 -15.01
C LEU A 792 -19.91 40.35 -16.10
N ASP A 793 -20.59 40.31 -17.23
CA ASP A 793 -20.09 39.63 -18.44
C ASP A 793 -19.04 40.48 -19.17
N THR A 794 -18.47 39.97 -20.27
CA THR A 794 -17.48 40.70 -21.09
C THR A 794 -18.06 41.90 -21.86
N ASN A 795 -19.39 42.07 -21.87
CA ASN A 795 -20.11 43.24 -22.37
C ASN A 795 -20.49 44.21 -21.23
N LEU A 796 -19.95 44.00 -20.02
CA LEU A 796 -20.18 44.79 -18.83
C LEU A 796 -21.66 44.82 -18.39
N GLN A 797 -22.41 43.75 -18.67
CA GLN A 797 -23.78 43.54 -18.21
C GLN A 797 -23.79 42.67 -16.95
N GLU A 798 -24.71 42.97 -16.02
CA GLU A 798 -24.87 42.20 -14.78
C GLU A 798 -25.33 40.76 -15.06
N LEU A 799 -24.63 39.80 -14.46
CA LEU A 799 -24.93 38.37 -14.55
C LEU A 799 -25.91 37.88 -13.47
N GLY A 800 -25.95 38.58 -12.33
CA GLY A 800 -26.69 38.16 -11.14
C GLY A 800 -25.79 37.49 -10.11
N TYR A 801 -26.42 36.74 -9.18
CA TYR A 801 -25.76 36.01 -8.10
C TYR A 801 -26.19 34.54 -8.17
N ASP A 802 -25.38 33.66 -7.58
CA ASP A 802 -25.73 32.26 -7.35
C ASP A 802 -25.79 32.00 -5.84
N GLU A 803 -26.90 31.47 -5.34
CA GLU A 803 -27.07 31.09 -3.93
C GLU A 803 -26.11 29.95 -3.51
N ASN A 804 -25.59 29.20 -4.49
CA ASN A 804 -24.60 28.15 -4.30
C ASN A 804 -23.24 28.50 -4.94
N GLY A 805 -22.96 29.79 -5.12
CA GLY A 805 -21.65 30.26 -5.53
C GLY A 805 -20.54 29.67 -4.66
N PHE A 806 -19.47 29.19 -5.27
CA PHE A 806 -18.39 28.47 -4.58
C PHE A 806 -17.02 28.88 -5.11
N ASP A 807 -16.11 29.20 -4.19
CA ASP A 807 -14.74 29.64 -4.45
C ASP A 807 -13.78 28.73 -3.66
N PRO A 808 -13.47 27.52 -4.17
CA PRO A 808 -12.65 26.56 -3.45
C PRO A 808 -11.22 27.07 -3.30
N GLU A 809 -10.62 26.93 -2.10
CA GLU A 809 -9.22 27.32 -1.86
C GLU A 809 -8.36 26.27 -1.15
N GLY A 810 -8.97 25.27 -0.51
CA GLY A 810 -8.25 24.21 0.22
C GLY A 810 -8.87 22.86 -0.06
N ILE A 811 -8.06 21.79 -0.10
CA ILE A 811 -8.51 20.43 -0.43
C ILE A 811 -7.84 19.36 0.44
N ALA A 812 -8.64 18.40 0.89
CA ALA A 812 -8.16 17.14 1.47
C ALA A 812 -9.08 15.98 1.10
N VAL A 813 -8.60 14.75 1.26
CA VAL A 813 -9.36 13.51 0.98
C VAL A 813 -9.47 12.69 2.25
N ASP A 814 -10.68 12.27 2.61
CA ASP A 814 -10.89 11.36 3.75
C ASP A 814 -10.68 9.88 3.37
N ALA A 815 -10.67 9.00 4.38
CA ALA A 815 -10.44 7.57 4.20
C ALA A 815 -11.48 6.87 3.29
N ASP A 816 -12.66 7.46 3.11
CA ASP A 816 -13.71 6.96 2.21
C ASP A 816 -13.55 7.48 0.77
N GLY A 817 -12.51 8.29 0.50
CA GLY A 817 -12.27 8.91 -0.80
C GLY A 817 -13.13 10.14 -1.09
N ASN A 818 -13.79 10.73 -0.08
CA ASN A 818 -14.55 11.97 -0.24
C ASN A 818 -13.63 13.19 -0.14
N PHE A 819 -13.96 14.24 -0.88
CA PHE A 819 -13.23 15.50 -0.86
C PHE A 819 -13.78 16.44 0.19
N TRP A 820 -12.89 17.04 0.97
CA TRP A 820 -13.18 18.16 1.85
C TRP A 820 -12.58 19.41 1.24
N LEU A 821 -13.41 20.45 1.07
CA LEU A 821 -13.03 21.70 0.43
C LEU A 821 -13.32 22.90 1.33
N ALA A 822 -12.38 23.84 1.39
CA ALA A 822 -12.56 25.17 1.98
C ALA A 822 -13.10 26.16 0.95
N ASP A 823 -13.91 27.12 1.39
CA ASP A 823 -14.46 28.21 0.56
C ASP A 823 -13.96 29.60 0.98
N GLU A 824 -13.54 30.41 -0.01
CA GLU A 824 -13.09 31.78 0.23
C GLU A 824 -14.26 32.75 0.47
N TYR A 825 -15.44 32.50 -0.10
CA TYR A 825 -16.58 33.43 -0.04
C TYR A 825 -17.14 33.56 1.38
N GLY A 826 -17.74 32.51 1.93
CA GLY A 826 -18.05 32.42 3.36
C GLY A 826 -17.14 31.37 3.91
N PRO A 827 -16.40 31.56 5.01
CA PRO A 827 -15.46 30.51 5.42
C PRO A 827 -16.28 29.26 5.76
N PHE A 828 -16.45 28.40 4.76
CA PHE A 828 -17.28 27.23 4.72
C PHE A 828 -16.36 26.04 4.56
N ILE A 829 -16.75 24.94 5.18
CA ILE A 829 -16.12 23.64 4.97
C ILE A 829 -17.18 22.77 4.29
N CYS A 830 -16.87 22.22 3.13
CA CYS A 830 -17.80 21.44 2.32
C CYS A 830 -17.24 20.04 2.09
N LYS A 831 -18.06 19.02 2.31
CA LYS A 831 -17.75 17.62 1.97
C LYS A 831 -18.41 17.28 0.64
N PHE A 832 -17.67 16.70 -0.29
CA PHE A 832 -18.11 16.23 -1.59
C PHE A 832 -17.79 14.74 -1.77
N SER A 833 -18.65 14.00 -2.46
CA SER A 833 -18.34 12.63 -2.86
C SER A 833 -17.17 12.58 -3.84
N ALA A 834 -16.60 11.38 -4.02
CA ALA A 834 -15.59 11.12 -5.06
C ALA A 834 -16.03 11.53 -6.49
N ASP A 835 -17.34 11.58 -6.76
CA ASP A 835 -17.91 12.01 -8.06
C ASP A 835 -18.26 13.52 -8.12
N GLY A 836 -17.88 14.29 -7.09
CA GLY A 836 -18.06 15.73 -6.99
C GLY A 836 -19.45 16.18 -6.53
N TYR A 837 -20.23 15.35 -5.84
CA TYR A 837 -21.54 15.75 -5.32
C TYR A 837 -21.43 16.29 -3.89
N LEU A 838 -21.96 17.49 -3.63
CA LEU A 838 -22.01 18.06 -2.29
C LEU A 838 -22.81 17.15 -1.34
N LEU A 839 -22.15 16.72 -0.27
CA LEU A 839 -22.71 15.88 0.79
C LEU A 839 -23.08 16.73 2.00
N GLU A 840 -22.15 17.58 2.45
CA GLU A 840 -22.28 18.37 3.68
C GLU A 840 -21.66 19.76 3.50
N LYS A 841 -22.22 20.76 4.18
CA LYS A 841 -21.73 22.14 4.20
C LYS A 841 -21.83 22.69 5.62
N TYR A 842 -20.71 23.11 6.17
CA TYR A 842 -20.59 23.76 7.46
C TYR A 842 -20.33 25.26 7.25
N ALA A 843 -21.07 26.10 7.97
CA ALA A 843 -21.02 27.54 7.82
C ALA A 843 -20.97 28.27 9.18
N PRO A 844 -20.50 29.52 9.23
CA PRO A 844 -20.54 30.31 10.47
C PRO A 844 -21.97 30.40 11.05
N GLY A 845 -22.15 29.90 12.27
CA GLY A 845 -23.45 29.80 12.94
C GLY A 845 -24.26 28.54 12.62
N ASP A 846 -23.76 27.70 11.71
CA ASP A 846 -24.33 26.41 11.32
C ASP A 846 -23.22 25.36 11.18
N GLY A 847 -22.79 24.79 12.31
CA GLY A 847 -21.68 23.85 12.38
C GLY A 847 -20.30 24.50 12.59
N LEU A 848 -20.11 25.77 12.22
CA LEU A 848 -18.89 26.53 12.52
C LEU A 848 -19.12 27.70 13.49
N PRO A 849 -18.08 28.18 14.18
CA PRO A 849 -18.17 29.36 15.04
C PRO A 849 -18.71 30.61 14.32
N GLU A 850 -19.75 31.24 14.87
CA GLU A 850 -20.44 32.41 14.27
C GLU A 850 -19.51 33.61 14.02
N ILE A 851 -18.43 33.75 14.80
CA ILE A 851 -17.47 34.85 14.68
C ILE A 851 -16.72 34.87 13.34
N LEU A 852 -16.62 33.73 12.66
CA LEU A 852 -15.95 33.61 11.37
C LEU A 852 -16.67 34.40 10.25
N GLN A 853 -17.94 34.78 10.45
CA GLN A 853 -18.66 35.65 9.51
C GLN A 853 -17.97 37.02 9.30
N TYR A 854 -17.14 37.45 10.24
CA TYR A 854 -16.40 38.71 10.20
C TYR A 854 -15.07 38.62 9.43
N ARG A 855 -14.87 37.57 8.63
CA ARG A 855 -13.77 37.53 7.66
C ARG A 855 -13.79 38.75 6.75
N ILE A 856 -12.62 39.20 6.33
CA ILE A 856 -12.50 40.20 5.26
C ILE A 856 -13.11 39.58 3.99
N ALA A 857 -13.92 40.31 3.24
CA ALA A 857 -14.51 39.80 1.99
C ALA A 857 -13.42 39.35 1.00
N ASN A 858 -13.63 38.22 0.32
CA ASN A 858 -12.64 37.50 -0.52
C ASN A 858 -11.36 37.17 0.26
N ARG A 859 -11.52 36.67 1.49
CA ARG A 859 -10.45 36.21 2.42
C ARG A 859 -11.03 35.23 3.46
N GLY A 860 -11.79 34.25 3.00
CA GLY A 860 -12.44 33.21 3.80
C GLY A 860 -11.44 32.17 4.30
N PHE A 861 -11.82 30.89 4.23
CA PHE A 861 -10.84 29.82 4.48
C PHE A 861 -9.96 29.69 3.24
N GLU A 862 -8.65 29.65 3.46
CA GLU A 862 -7.66 29.42 2.41
C GLU A 862 -7.20 27.97 2.47
N GLY A 863 -6.59 27.55 3.58
CA GLY A 863 -6.08 26.20 3.72
C GLY A 863 -7.06 25.25 4.38
N LEU A 864 -6.99 23.98 3.99
CA LEU A 864 -7.72 22.88 4.62
C LEU A 864 -6.92 21.59 4.63
N THR A 865 -6.94 20.88 5.76
CA THR A 865 -6.30 19.57 5.90
C THR A 865 -7.08 18.64 6.82
N ILE A 866 -6.77 17.35 6.76
CA ILE A 866 -7.33 16.31 7.63
C ILE A 866 -6.18 15.73 8.45
N SER A 867 -6.34 15.67 9.78
CA SER A 867 -5.34 15.04 10.63
C SER A 867 -5.48 13.52 10.66
N PRO A 868 -4.46 12.78 11.15
CA PRO A 868 -4.53 11.32 11.21
C PRO A 868 -5.75 10.75 11.96
N SER A 869 -6.25 11.45 12.98
CA SER A 869 -7.50 11.06 13.68
C SER A 869 -8.80 11.43 12.96
N GLY A 870 -8.73 12.01 11.76
CA GLY A 870 -9.88 12.38 10.95
C GLY A 870 -10.48 13.76 11.25
N LYS A 871 -9.80 14.61 12.05
CA LYS A 871 -10.25 15.99 12.30
C LYS A 871 -9.93 16.89 11.11
N ILE A 872 -10.83 17.81 10.82
CA ILE A 872 -10.64 18.82 9.76
C ILE A 872 -10.04 20.08 10.38
N TYR A 873 -8.93 20.56 9.84
CA TYR A 873 -8.38 21.87 10.15
C TYR A 873 -8.57 22.80 8.96
N ALA A 874 -8.99 24.05 9.20
CA ALA A 874 -9.10 25.10 8.19
C ALA A 874 -8.51 26.43 8.67
N SER A 875 -7.73 27.11 7.84
CA SER A 875 -7.09 28.39 8.17
C SER A 875 -7.83 29.55 7.48
N LEU A 876 -8.16 30.60 8.24
CA LEU A 876 -8.59 31.83 7.58
C LEU A 876 -7.40 32.43 6.82
N GLN A 877 -7.64 32.98 5.63
CA GLN A 877 -6.59 33.62 4.85
C GLN A 877 -5.97 34.81 5.61
N SER A 878 -6.75 35.56 6.41
CA SER A 878 -6.23 36.70 7.16
C SER A 878 -7.00 37.00 8.44
N VAL A 879 -6.56 38.02 9.19
CA VAL A 879 -7.21 38.46 10.43
C VAL A 879 -8.68 38.85 10.20
N LEU A 880 -9.53 38.68 11.23
CA LEU A 880 -10.92 39.13 11.15
C LEU A 880 -11.04 40.66 11.15
N ASP A 881 -12.10 41.16 10.50
CA ASP A 881 -12.49 42.57 10.47
C ASP A 881 -13.87 42.78 11.11
N ILE A 882 -13.91 42.61 12.44
CA ILE A 882 -15.15 42.69 13.23
C ILE A 882 -15.72 44.10 13.11
N GLU A 883 -16.89 44.19 12.47
CA GLU A 883 -17.62 45.43 12.17
C GLU A 883 -16.77 46.51 11.45
N GLY A 884 -15.72 46.10 10.73
CA GLY A 884 -14.84 47.02 10.00
C GLY A 884 -13.77 47.73 10.86
N GLU A 885 -13.52 47.25 12.08
CA GLU A 885 -12.66 47.94 13.06
C GLU A 885 -11.31 47.25 13.32
N THR A 886 -11.18 45.94 13.10
CA THR A 886 -10.07 45.14 13.66
C THR A 886 -8.98 44.74 12.66
N SER A 887 -9.23 44.79 11.34
CA SER A 887 -8.27 44.31 10.31
C SER A 887 -6.88 44.96 10.33
N LYS A 888 -6.76 46.15 10.94
CA LYS A 888 -5.51 46.92 11.04
C LYS A 888 -4.80 46.76 12.37
N THR A 889 -5.39 46.04 13.31
CA THR A 889 -4.93 46.01 14.71
C THR A 889 -4.91 44.61 15.34
N ALA A 890 -5.68 43.65 14.80
CA ALA A 890 -5.67 42.28 15.28
C ALA A 890 -4.27 41.65 15.23
N THR A 891 -3.98 40.76 16.18
CA THR A 891 -2.63 40.23 16.41
C THR A 891 -2.50 38.74 16.09
N PHE A 892 -3.57 38.11 15.61
CA PHE A 892 -3.62 36.71 15.23
C PHE A 892 -4.62 36.45 14.11
N ILE A 893 -4.41 35.33 13.43
CA ILE A 893 -5.34 34.72 12.47
C ILE A 893 -5.94 33.48 13.14
N ARG A 894 -7.18 33.11 12.82
CA ARG A 894 -7.82 31.93 13.41
C ARG A 894 -7.56 30.70 12.53
N ILE A 895 -7.12 29.62 13.17
CA ILE A 895 -7.19 28.25 12.63
C ILE A 895 -8.35 27.57 13.34
N VAL A 896 -9.20 26.88 12.59
CA VAL A 896 -10.41 26.21 13.07
C VAL A 896 -10.20 24.72 12.98
N GLU A 897 -10.49 24.00 14.06
CA GLU A 897 -10.62 22.54 14.08
C GLU A 897 -12.11 22.20 14.08
N LEU A 898 -12.50 21.22 13.27
CA LEU A 898 -13.82 20.61 13.22
C LEU A 898 -13.64 19.09 13.37
N ASP A 899 -14.31 18.52 14.35
CA ASP A 899 -14.52 17.07 14.43
C ASP A 899 -15.78 16.72 13.62
N PRO A 900 -15.65 16.03 12.48
CA PRO A 900 -16.79 15.71 11.62
C PRO A 900 -17.72 14.66 12.22
N GLU A 901 -17.27 13.83 13.18
CA GLU A 901 -18.10 12.83 13.83
C GLU A 901 -19.03 13.46 14.88
N THR A 902 -18.50 14.41 15.66
CA THR A 902 -19.23 15.03 16.77
C THR A 902 -19.83 16.38 16.43
N GLY A 903 -19.31 17.06 15.41
CA GLY A 903 -19.61 18.45 15.07
C GLY A 903 -19.01 19.46 16.06
N GLU A 904 -18.12 19.04 16.96
CA GLU A 904 -17.42 19.94 17.87
C GLU A 904 -16.37 20.77 17.11
N THR A 905 -16.18 22.01 17.54
CA THR A 905 -15.20 22.93 16.93
C THR A 905 -14.32 23.57 17.98
N ASN A 906 -13.04 23.75 17.64
CA ASN A 906 -12.09 24.55 18.40
C ASN A 906 -11.54 25.67 17.51
N MET A 907 -11.08 26.77 18.13
CA MET A 907 -10.39 27.84 17.41
C MET A 907 -9.07 28.14 18.08
N TYR A 908 -8.01 28.31 17.29
CA TYR A 908 -6.66 28.60 17.78
C TYR A 908 -6.13 29.92 17.23
N ALA A 909 -5.37 30.65 18.04
CA ALA A 909 -4.74 31.91 17.66
C ALA A 909 -3.37 31.68 17.02
N TYR A 910 -3.30 31.73 15.69
CA TYR A 910 -2.05 31.77 14.95
C TYR A 910 -1.40 33.17 15.06
N PRO A 911 -0.19 33.30 15.63
CA PRO A 911 0.39 34.61 15.94
C PRO A 911 0.88 35.37 14.69
N VAL A 912 0.48 36.64 14.56
CA VAL A 912 0.97 37.56 13.52
C VAL A 912 2.08 38.45 14.08
N ASP A 913 3.23 38.51 13.41
CA ASP A 913 4.23 39.55 13.69
C ASP A 913 3.77 40.88 13.08
N VAL A 914 2.97 41.61 13.85
CA VAL A 914 2.41 42.91 13.44
C VAL A 914 3.48 43.95 13.11
N SER A 915 4.75 43.73 13.48
CA SER A 915 5.85 44.63 13.16
C SER A 915 6.54 44.31 11.84
N ALA A 916 6.41 43.07 11.35
CA ALA A 916 6.94 42.64 10.05
C ALA A 916 6.12 43.20 8.87
N TYR A 917 4.81 43.37 9.06
CA TYR A 917 3.89 43.83 8.01
C TYR A 917 3.50 45.30 8.16
N SER A 918 3.21 45.96 7.02
CA SER A 918 2.68 47.34 7.03
C SER A 918 1.28 47.46 7.64
N SER A 919 0.53 46.35 7.68
CA SER A 919 -0.74 46.18 8.37
C SER A 919 -0.94 44.69 8.68
N PRO A 920 -1.53 44.29 9.82
CA PRO A 920 -1.74 42.87 10.15
C PRO A 920 -2.49 42.07 9.09
N LYS A 921 -3.52 42.65 8.45
CA LYS A 921 -4.21 42.03 7.29
C LYS A 921 -3.32 41.70 6.07
N ASN A 922 -2.08 42.16 6.02
CA ASN A 922 -1.16 41.82 4.93
C ASN A 922 -0.37 40.54 5.23
N CYS A 923 -0.38 40.06 6.48
CA CYS A 923 -0.04 38.69 6.81
C CYS A 923 -1.20 37.82 6.34
N LYS A 924 -0.91 36.90 5.42
CA LYS A 924 -1.88 35.94 4.93
C LYS A 924 -1.42 34.51 5.21
N LEU A 925 -2.35 33.64 5.54
CA LEU A 925 -2.13 32.21 5.52
C LEU A 925 -2.54 31.69 4.14
N GLY A 926 -1.66 30.91 3.52
CA GLY A 926 -1.97 30.07 2.36
C GLY A 926 -2.58 28.75 2.82
N ASP A 927 -2.28 27.69 2.08
CA ASP A 927 -2.70 26.32 2.42
C ASP A 927 -1.95 25.74 3.64
N ILE A 928 -2.52 24.66 4.21
CA ILE A 928 -2.06 23.99 5.44
C ILE A 928 -2.03 22.48 5.27
N TYR A 929 -1.19 21.80 6.05
CA TYR A 929 -1.10 20.35 6.05
C TYR A 929 -0.89 19.81 7.47
N ALA A 930 -1.61 18.77 7.89
CA ALA A 930 -1.43 18.18 9.22
C ALA A 930 -0.29 17.15 9.22
N LEU A 931 0.76 17.39 10.00
CA LEU A 931 1.81 16.40 10.26
C LEU A 931 1.37 15.37 11.30
N ASP A 932 0.56 15.82 12.27
CA ASP A 932 -0.09 14.99 13.28
C ASP A 932 -1.37 15.68 13.74
N ASP A 933 -2.04 15.14 14.77
CA ASP A 933 -3.30 15.68 15.31
C ASP A 933 -3.19 17.07 15.96
N ASN A 934 -1.99 17.60 16.18
CA ASN A 934 -1.77 18.89 16.82
C ASN A 934 -0.70 19.75 16.14
N THR A 935 -0.01 19.24 15.12
CA THR A 935 1.06 19.93 14.41
C THR A 935 0.69 20.12 12.95
N LEU A 936 0.70 21.38 12.50
CA LEU A 936 0.40 21.76 11.11
C LEU A 936 1.63 22.36 10.44
N LEU A 937 1.80 22.12 9.14
CA LEU A 937 2.53 23.02 8.25
C LEU A 937 1.57 24.10 7.75
N VAL A 938 2.02 25.35 7.74
CA VAL A 938 1.20 26.50 7.33
C VAL A 938 2.03 27.44 6.48
N ILE A 939 1.55 27.76 5.28
CA ILE A 939 2.14 28.83 4.46
C ILE A 939 1.78 30.18 5.10
N GLU A 940 2.77 30.98 5.49
CA GLU A 940 2.60 32.40 5.81
C GLU A 940 3.25 33.25 4.72
N GLN A 941 2.48 34.19 4.17
CA GLN A 941 2.92 35.00 3.06
C GLN A 941 2.38 36.43 3.06
N GLY A 942 3.05 37.29 2.30
CA GLY A 942 2.63 38.67 2.06
C GLY A 942 3.77 39.68 1.95
N GLU A 943 3.44 40.90 1.51
CA GLU A 943 4.39 42.00 1.42
C GLU A 943 4.73 42.55 2.82
N LEU A 944 6.02 42.49 3.17
CA LEU A 944 6.57 43.05 4.39
C LEU A 944 6.56 44.59 4.36
N ALA A 945 6.74 45.21 5.53
CA ALA A 945 6.69 46.67 5.67
C ALA A 945 7.72 47.44 4.82
N ASP A 946 8.78 46.77 4.34
CA ASP A 946 9.81 47.33 3.46
C ASP A 946 9.55 47.10 1.96
N GLY A 947 8.43 46.46 1.60
CA GLY A 947 8.03 46.16 0.22
C GLY A 947 8.61 44.86 -0.34
N THR A 948 9.28 44.05 0.48
CA THR A 948 9.75 42.71 0.07
C THR A 948 8.65 41.67 0.27
N MET A 949 8.57 40.69 -0.64
CA MET A 949 7.63 39.58 -0.50
C MET A 949 8.23 38.44 0.34
N SER A 950 7.43 37.91 1.26
CA SER A 950 7.76 36.76 2.11
C SER A 950 6.84 35.58 1.78
N ASN A 951 7.40 34.37 1.67
CA ASN A 951 6.67 33.11 1.51
C ASN A 951 7.40 32.02 2.32
N ILE A 952 6.92 31.79 3.54
CA ILE A 952 7.57 30.90 4.50
C ILE A 952 6.56 29.82 4.92
N VAL A 953 6.98 28.57 4.86
CA VAL A 953 6.26 27.46 5.50
C VAL A 953 6.69 27.39 6.95
N TYR A 954 5.74 27.46 7.87
CA TYR A 954 5.96 27.30 9.31
C TYR A 954 5.39 25.97 9.78
N GLN A 955 6.11 25.31 10.68
CA GLN A 955 5.54 24.26 11.52
C GLN A 955 4.85 24.92 12.73
N VAL A 956 3.60 24.56 12.98
CA VAL A 956 2.70 25.17 13.96
C VAL A 956 2.19 24.12 14.93
N ASP A 957 2.59 24.21 16.19
CA ASP A 957 2.15 23.32 17.26
C ASP A 957 0.97 23.95 18.04
N LEU A 958 -0.14 23.21 18.04
CA LEU A 958 -1.41 23.55 18.68
C LEU A 958 -1.59 22.90 20.06
N THR A 959 -0.70 21.99 20.48
CA THR A 959 -0.84 21.15 21.69
C THR A 959 -1.13 21.97 22.95
N ASN A 960 -0.48 23.13 23.08
CA ASN A 960 -0.63 24.03 24.23
C ASN A 960 -1.44 25.29 23.91
N ALA A 961 -1.95 25.42 22.69
CA ALA A 961 -2.75 26.56 22.27
C ALA A 961 -4.10 26.54 22.99
N THR A 962 -4.59 27.73 23.34
CA THR A 962 -5.90 27.86 24.00
C THR A 962 -7.01 27.86 22.97
N ASP A 963 -8.02 27.00 23.14
CA ASP A 963 -9.28 27.12 22.40
C ASP A 963 -9.95 28.46 22.74
N LEU A 964 -10.20 29.27 21.71
CA LEU A 964 -10.72 30.63 21.84
C LEU A 964 -12.22 30.70 22.10
N THR A 965 -12.93 29.57 22.12
CA THR A 965 -14.39 29.51 22.23
C THR A 965 -14.90 30.21 23.49
N GLY A 966 -15.68 31.28 23.29
CA GLY A 966 -16.30 32.05 24.38
C GLY A 966 -15.34 32.92 25.20
N ILE A 967 -14.08 33.04 24.81
CA ILE A 967 -13.09 33.87 25.50
C ILE A 967 -13.19 35.32 25.00
N THR A 968 -13.21 36.28 25.93
CA THR A 968 -13.24 37.72 25.65
C THR A 968 -12.17 38.46 26.45
N TYR A 969 -11.75 39.62 25.96
CA TYR A 969 -10.86 40.55 26.67
C TYR A 969 -11.56 41.90 26.85
N ASP A 970 -11.61 42.40 28.09
CA ASP A 970 -12.36 43.61 28.45
C ASP A 970 -13.85 43.61 28.00
N GLY A 971 -14.43 42.41 27.86
CA GLY A 971 -15.82 42.21 27.43
C GLY A 971 -16.06 42.36 25.93
N MET A 972 -15.00 42.39 25.13
CA MET A 972 -15.03 42.39 23.66
C MET A 972 -14.31 41.16 23.10
N GLU A 973 -14.54 40.87 21.83
CA GLU A 973 -13.79 39.86 21.10
C GLU A 973 -12.28 40.17 21.10
N LEU A 974 -11.47 39.12 21.05
CA LEU A 974 -10.02 39.22 21.26
C LEU A 974 -9.32 40.10 20.21
N GLU A 975 -9.86 40.17 18.99
CA GLU A 975 -9.35 40.94 17.85
C GLU A 975 -9.34 42.45 18.07
N TYR A 976 -10.15 42.96 19.00
CA TYR A 976 -10.14 44.38 19.37
C TYR A 976 -8.88 44.80 20.13
N THR A 977 -8.07 43.85 20.62
CA THR A 977 -6.86 44.12 21.39
C THR A 977 -5.62 44.06 20.50
N SER A 978 -4.98 45.21 20.29
CA SER A 978 -3.70 45.30 19.57
C SER A 978 -2.46 45.03 20.42
N ASP A 979 -2.64 44.74 21.71
CA ASP A 979 -1.56 44.43 22.65
C ASP A 979 -1.42 42.91 22.82
N SER A 980 -0.55 42.29 22.03
CA SER A 980 -0.28 40.85 22.10
C SER A 980 0.23 40.40 23.47
N ALA A 981 0.89 41.28 24.23
CA ALA A 981 1.38 40.95 25.56
C ALA A 981 0.23 40.90 26.60
N ALA A 982 -0.80 41.73 26.41
CA ALA A 982 -2.03 41.65 27.21
C ALA A 982 -2.80 40.36 26.91
N LEU A 983 -2.94 40.02 25.62
CA LEU A 983 -3.61 38.78 25.19
C LEU A 983 -2.87 37.52 25.64
N SER A 984 -1.53 37.52 25.64
CA SER A 984 -0.70 36.42 26.17
C SER A 984 -0.91 36.15 27.66
N GLY A 985 -1.54 37.08 28.40
CA GLY A 985 -1.96 36.87 29.79
C GLY A 985 -3.32 36.18 29.94
N VAL A 986 -4.04 35.96 28.84
CA VAL A 986 -5.40 35.38 28.78
C VAL A 986 -5.45 34.11 27.94
N ILE A 987 -4.74 34.08 26.82
CA ILE A 987 -4.65 32.95 25.90
C ILE A 987 -3.19 32.54 25.68
N THR A 988 -3.00 31.29 25.27
CA THR A 988 -1.74 30.79 24.70
C THR A 988 -1.92 30.72 23.19
N TYR A 989 -1.07 31.44 22.45
CA TYR A 989 -1.01 31.37 20.99
C TYR A 989 -0.46 30.01 20.55
N ALA A 990 -0.77 29.61 19.32
CA ALA A 990 -0.07 28.51 18.67
C ALA A 990 1.43 28.82 18.57
N ALA A 991 2.27 27.80 18.78
CA ALA A 991 3.72 27.97 18.66
C ALA A 991 4.14 27.72 17.21
N LYS A 992 4.78 28.69 16.56
CA LYS A 992 5.27 28.54 15.18
C LYS A 992 6.79 28.55 15.10
N THR A 993 7.35 27.68 14.27
CA THR A 993 8.80 27.56 13.98
C THR A 993 8.98 27.55 12.47
N GLU A 994 9.93 28.33 11.96
CA GLU A 994 10.24 28.37 10.52
C GLU A 994 10.67 26.96 10.05
N PHE A 995 9.98 26.44 9.05
CA PHE A 995 10.25 25.12 8.47
C PHE A 995 11.09 25.28 7.20
N ILE A 996 10.56 26.00 6.20
CA ILE A 996 11.21 26.26 4.91
C ILE A 996 10.90 27.70 4.44
N ASP A 997 11.92 28.45 4.00
CA ASP A 997 11.75 29.70 3.26
C ASP A 997 11.77 29.41 1.75
N LEU A 998 10.61 29.56 1.09
CA LEU A 998 10.47 29.28 -0.33
C LEU A 998 11.31 30.25 -1.19
N ARG A 999 11.53 31.49 -0.72
CA ARG A 999 12.33 32.49 -1.44
C ARG A 999 13.80 32.07 -1.52
N GLU A 1000 14.33 31.38 -0.50
CA GLU A 1000 15.68 30.83 -0.52
C GLU A 1000 15.84 29.68 -1.52
N LEU A 1001 14.74 28.96 -1.81
CA LEU A 1001 14.68 27.89 -2.82
C LEU A 1001 14.42 28.40 -4.24
N GLY A 1002 14.31 29.72 -4.43
CA GLY A 1002 14.12 30.34 -5.75
C GLY A 1002 12.66 30.59 -6.11
N TRP A 1003 11.72 30.51 -5.15
CA TRP A 1003 10.32 30.85 -5.39
C TRP A 1003 10.15 32.32 -5.77
N THR A 1004 9.58 32.59 -6.94
CA THR A 1004 9.41 33.95 -7.46
C THR A 1004 7.98 34.47 -7.41
N ALA A 1005 6.98 33.59 -7.42
CA ALA A 1005 5.57 34.00 -7.43
C ALA A 1005 5.21 34.80 -6.16
N GLU A 1006 4.18 35.65 -6.25
CA GLU A 1006 3.71 36.45 -5.10
C GLU A 1006 3.17 35.52 -4.01
N LYS A 1007 2.41 34.50 -4.41
CA LYS A 1007 1.76 33.54 -3.54
C LYS A 1007 2.23 32.11 -3.80
N ALA A 1008 2.20 31.31 -2.76
CA ALA A 1008 2.05 29.86 -2.81
C ALA A 1008 0.62 29.55 -2.40
N GLU A 1009 -0.06 28.76 -3.22
CA GLU A 1009 -1.48 28.45 -3.04
C GLU A 1009 -1.56 27.09 -2.32
N GLY A 1010 -1.47 25.96 -3.02
CA GLY A 1010 -1.57 24.62 -2.41
C GLY A 1010 -0.31 24.05 -1.75
N LEU A 1011 -0.51 23.21 -0.73
CA LEU A 1011 0.52 22.56 0.10
C LEU A 1011 0.11 21.13 0.49
N CYS A 1012 0.96 20.13 0.20
CA CYS A 1012 0.81 18.80 0.82
C CYS A 1012 2.13 18.08 1.01
N MET A 1013 2.17 17.08 1.89
CA MET A 1013 3.28 16.13 1.99
C MET A 1013 3.01 14.91 1.10
N MET A 1014 4.05 14.38 0.47
CA MET A 1014 4.01 13.07 -0.18
C MET A 1014 4.07 11.93 0.85
N ASP A 1015 3.83 10.70 0.42
CA ASP A 1015 3.76 9.53 1.30
C ASP A 1015 5.12 9.08 1.87
N ASP A 1016 6.22 9.53 1.26
CA ASP A 1016 7.57 9.37 1.81
C ASP A 1016 7.79 10.12 3.13
N GLY A 1017 6.94 11.10 3.46
CA GLY A 1017 7.08 11.97 4.64
C GLY A 1017 8.26 12.94 4.58
N GLU A 1018 8.99 12.98 3.46
CA GLU A 1018 10.23 13.75 3.29
C GLU A 1018 10.16 14.71 2.10
N THR A 1019 9.11 14.65 1.27
CA THR A 1019 8.93 15.51 0.11
C THR A 1019 7.65 16.35 0.22
N LEU A 1020 7.84 17.68 0.23
CA LEU A 1020 6.75 18.64 0.23
C LEU A 1020 6.37 19.03 -1.21
N ALA A 1021 5.08 18.91 -1.56
CA ALA A 1021 4.54 19.41 -2.81
C ALA A 1021 3.88 20.78 -2.62
N LEU A 1022 4.24 21.73 -3.49
CA LEU A 1022 3.73 23.10 -3.51
C LEU A 1022 3.29 23.48 -4.93
N ILE A 1023 2.19 24.21 -5.07
CA ILE A 1023 1.72 24.66 -6.39
C ILE A 1023 1.53 26.18 -6.46
N ILE A 1024 1.69 26.70 -7.67
CA ILE A 1024 1.35 28.07 -8.06
C ILE A 1024 0.11 28.00 -8.96
N GLU A 1025 -0.91 28.81 -8.66
CA GLU A 1025 -2.01 29.06 -9.58
C GLU A 1025 -1.64 30.11 -10.64
N ASP A 1026 -2.11 29.91 -11.87
CA ASP A 1026 -1.80 30.77 -13.01
C ASP A 1026 -2.95 31.67 -13.46
N ASP A 1027 -3.95 31.88 -12.59
CA ASP A 1027 -5.13 32.70 -12.85
C ASP A 1027 -5.80 32.37 -14.21
N PHE A 1028 -5.90 31.08 -14.56
CA PHE A 1028 -6.45 30.60 -15.84
C PHE A 1028 -5.67 31.09 -17.06
N GLY A 1029 -4.40 31.42 -16.87
CA GLY A 1029 -3.53 32.02 -17.87
C GLY A 1029 -3.83 33.49 -18.17
N LEU A 1030 -4.56 34.20 -17.30
CA LEU A 1030 -5.00 35.57 -17.52
C LEU A 1030 -4.29 36.59 -16.62
N SER A 1031 -3.87 37.73 -17.18
CA SER A 1031 -3.19 38.81 -16.45
C SER A 1031 -4.06 40.07 -16.23
N GLY A 1032 -5.29 40.08 -16.74
CA GLY A 1032 -6.20 41.21 -16.61
C GLY A 1032 -7.11 41.43 -17.81
N ALA A 1033 -7.89 42.51 -17.77
CA ALA A 1033 -8.79 42.94 -18.83
C ALA A 1033 -8.41 44.34 -19.37
N SER A 1034 -8.69 44.60 -20.64
CA SER A 1034 -8.55 45.91 -21.28
C SER A 1034 -9.71 46.20 -22.24
N LEU A 1035 -9.91 47.46 -22.63
CA LEU A 1035 -10.96 47.79 -23.62
C LEU A 1035 -10.45 47.58 -25.06
N ASN A 1036 -11.29 46.99 -25.92
CA ASN A 1036 -11.00 46.83 -27.34
C ASN A 1036 -11.07 48.19 -28.08
N PRO A 1037 -9.97 48.68 -28.67
CA PRO A 1037 -9.97 49.95 -29.38
C PRO A 1037 -10.69 49.91 -30.74
N ASP A 1038 -10.98 48.72 -31.28
CA ASP A 1038 -11.46 48.49 -32.65
C ASP A 1038 -12.92 47.97 -32.73
N ALA A 1039 -13.67 47.94 -31.62
CA ALA A 1039 -15.08 47.50 -31.62
C ALA A 1039 -15.96 48.35 -32.56
N GLY A 1040 -16.54 47.68 -33.57
CA GLY A 1040 -17.18 48.27 -34.75
C GLY A 1040 -18.64 48.70 -34.61
N GLU A 1041 -19.01 49.66 -35.46
CA GLU A 1041 -20.31 50.23 -35.89
C GLU A 1041 -21.48 50.49 -34.92
N ASP A 1042 -21.63 49.80 -33.78
CA ASP A 1042 -22.80 49.92 -32.87
C ASP A 1042 -22.51 50.55 -31.50
N GLY A 1043 -21.24 50.86 -31.19
CA GLY A 1043 -20.86 51.70 -30.05
C GLY A 1043 -20.96 51.06 -28.66
N GLN A 1044 -20.96 49.73 -28.56
CA GLN A 1044 -20.83 49.00 -27.28
C GLN A 1044 -19.35 48.73 -26.97
N PRO A 1045 -18.89 48.88 -25.72
CA PRO A 1045 -17.53 48.51 -25.31
C PRO A 1045 -17.36 46.99 -25.34
N ALA A 1046 -16.26 46.50 -25.91
CA ALA A 1046 -15.88 45.08 -25.85
C ALA A 1046 -14.62 44.93 -24.98
N VAL A 1047 -14.62 44.03 -24.01
CA VAL A 1047 -13.46 43.73 -23.16
C VAL A 1047 -12.53 42.72 -23.86
N LEU A 1048 -11.23 42.99 -23.84
CA LEU A 1048 -10.15 42.08 -24.24
C LEU A 1048 -9.51 41.46 -22.99
N LEU A 1049 -9.34 40.14 -22.99
CA LEU A 1049 -8.63 39.41 -21.93
C LEU A 1049 -7.13 39.36 -22.28
N ASN A 1050 -6.29 39.68 -21.32
CA ASN A 1050 -4.83 39.66 -21.46
C ASN A 1050 -4.27 38.33 -20.93
N ARG A 1051 -3.27 37.76 -21.61
CA ARG A 1051 -2.59 36.53 -21.14
C ARG A 1051 -1.45 36.87 -20.18
N ILE A 1052 -1.15 35.95 -19.26
CA ILE A 1052 0.09 35.97 -18.49
C ILE A 1052 1.31 35.75 -19.39
N SER A 1053 2.50 36.00 -18.84
CA SER A 1053 3.75 35.60 -19.49
C SER A 1053 4.09 34.14 -19.18
N GLU A 1054 4.90 33.48 -20.02
CA GLU A 1054 5.37 32.10 -19.76
C GLU A 1054 6.08 31.95 -18.39
N ALA A 1055 6.64 33.04 -17.85
CA ALA A 1055 7.30 33.01 -16.55
C ALA A 1055 6.34 32.81 -15.37
N ASP A 1056 5.07 33.20 -15.55
CA ASP A 1056 4.01 33.22 -14.54
C ASP A 1056 3.08 32.00 -14.65
N GLU A 1057 3.38 31.04 -15.54
CA GLU A 1057 2.60 29.81 -15.67
C GLU A 1057 2.71 28.90 -14.44
N ALA A 1058 1.64 28.13 -14.22
CA ALA A 1058 1.49 27.23 -13.08
C ALA A 1058 2.62 26.20 -13.04
N LYS A 1059 3.17 25.99 -11.85
CA LYS A 1059 4.27 25.05 -11.58
C LYS A 1059 3.97 24.27 -10.32
N LEU A 1060 4.25 22.98 -10.37
CA LEU A 1060 4.26 22.08 -9.23
C LEU A 1060 5.72 21.88 -8.78
N TRP A 1061 5.99 22.15 -7.52
CA TRP A 1061 7.31 22.04 -6.91
C TRP A 1061 7.31 20.84 -5.96
N LEU A 1062 8.26 19.93 -6.12
CA LEU A 1062 8.58 18.92 -5.13
C LEU A 1062 9.85 19.35 -4.39
N VAL A 1063 9.74 19.53 -3.09
CA VAL A 1063 10.77 20.10 -2.23
C VAL A 1063 11.16 19.08 -1.16
N PRO A 1064 12.34 18.45 -1.26
CA PRO A 1064 12.87 17.62 -0.20
C PRO A 1064 13.03 18.44 1.09
N THR A 1065 12.54 17.91 2.22
CA THR A 1065 12.57 18.61 3.52
C THR A 1065 13.96 18.54 4.17
N GLY A 1066 14.80 17.59 3.74
CA GLY A 1066 16.13 17.35 4.27
C GLY A 1066 16.13 16.70 5.66
N GLY A 1067 15.15 15.81 5.91
CA GLY A 1067 14.97 15.10 7.18
C GLY A 1067 14.46 15.97 8.33
N LYS A 1068 13.73 17.06 8.00
CA LYS A 1068 13.13 17.99 8.96
C LYS A 1068 11.74 17.56 9.41
#